data_AF-A0A0K8V808-F1
#
_entry.id   AF-A0A0K8V808-F1
#
_cell.length_a   1.000
_cell.length_b   1.000
_cell.length_c   1.000
_cell.angle_alpha   90.00
_cell.angle_beta   90.00
_cell.angle_gamma   90.00
#
_symmetry.space_group_name_H-M   'P 1'
#
loop_
_entity.id
_entity.type
_entity.pdbx_description
1 polymer ?
#
loop_
_entity_poly.entity_id
_entity_poly.type
_entity_poly.pdbx_seq_one_letter_code
_entity_poly.pdbx_strand_id
1 'polypeptide(L)'
;MSSMTPQGQCRLAPLITLIQDSNPLYDLCVRVMFKLHDKLPNDILTGHRDRFRELFFKIKAFYDNVRPLQYFSDLIQVPHLPESAPNFTSKVDFGSYVPPVMYVQPDPEPPMETLVDTSISQESITTPTPTATRTEIVDNASLQNTIRDYEYALQEVQTELVTLRQNAEMQERNYEHELTRLRNEIAGLTSELTHSKEICTNIQALKDSLEQKLIETPILLQKATEEEQKAKISEEKFSKLKAMYTQIRDEHINLLRQQSESTKNLNREKHINTELQDEVSSLKSQISKIKEELEKSEKISTEKLALATEIETVSQDFQKLQREHEKLRKEYERFSDNKNSEIAELTVKTVQLQTESVALLESQLKMAELEGKLNTMNDTFTKTQMDHRVMVEELKRELENKKDNISELHARHERELKEKVNKIKELESDLNNVEQNLKENEIFVANLEIKQRANIEKLQEYQEQKSNLEAKLIAASTAIETEVEARRESERKYEVKLNSLYQKVLNTIEVATEAKVNEANQPNFDKTIKLVGDMEKILEQTSNIYGKFVENKQHIDDVTQLTIFLGCVFIMLHEQCLLIYNTTTDIGKGEDIYNQINSVKDPLLTLFQQIKTVEDITKTKHSIAETKQKLSALKKSVAELNKSSSNHVELGDLVENELAEMDKAIEEAAEKFVDLLSSARSKDEGIKLEVNEKILDACTFLMKCIKLLIRKAKALQEEIVSAGRGTTSIKEFYKRNSQWTEGLISASKSVAKGANLLVEAANKAIVSESTQNFELIVAAQEIAACTAQLVIASKVKAPKESQKLGDLTKASRDVSQATGQVVATVKDCNQSLEQLQEVDFTKLTSSQAKTMEMEIHVKVLELEQALQMQRLKLASFRRKHYQNSDD
;
A
#
# COMPACT_ATOMS: atom_id res chain seq x y z
N MET A 1 -8.68 19.11 -21.40
CA MET A 1 -7.70 20.17 -21.01
C MET A 1 -6.50 20.04 -21.93
N SER A 2 -5.84 21.15 -22.31
CA SER A 2 -4.67 21.10 -23.21
C SER A 2 -3.42 20.66 -22.45
N SER A 3 -2.56 19.87 -23.11
CA SER A 3 -1.22 19.51 -22.66
C SER A 3 -0.29 20.72 -22.46
N MET A 4 -0.62 21.86 -23.08
CA MET A 4 0.11 23.14 -22.95
C MET A 4 -0.34 23.99 -21.75
N THR A 5 -1.28 23.53 -20.92
CA THR A 5 -1.64 24.22 -19.66
C THR A 5 -0.74 23.76 -18.52
N PRO A 6 -0.24 24.64 -17.61
CA PRO A 6 0.60 24.21 -16.50
C PRO A 6 -0.01 23.10 -15.63
N GLN A 7 -1.33 23.17 -15.39
CA GLN A 7 -2.07 22.15 -14.65
C GLN A 7 -2.19 20.81 -15.41
N GLY A 8 -2.07 20.83 -16.75
CA GLY A 8 -1.90 19.66 -17.59
C GLY A 8 -0.48 19.12 -17.53
N GLN A 9 0.53 19.98 -17.70
CA GLN A 9 1.95 19.64 -17.65
C GLN A 9 2.33 18.97 -16.33
N CYS A 10 1.94 19.53 -15.18
CA CYS A 10 2.19 18.91 -13.86
C CYS A 10 1.54 17.52 -13.68
N ARG A 11 0.49 17.19 -14.43
CA ARG A 11 -0.15 15.86 -14.44
C ARG A 11 0.49 14.90 -15.43
N LEU A 12 1.17 15.41 -16.46
CA LEU A 12 1.83 14.65 -17.50
C LEU A 12 3.31 14.37 -17.18
N ALA A 13 3.97 15.22 -16.39
CA ALA A 13 5.38 15.05 -15.99
C ALA A 13 5.73 13.67 -15.42
N PRO A 14 4.91 13.01 -14.57
CA PRO A 14 5.21 11.65 -14.07
C PRO A 14 5.19 10.55 -15.16
N LEU A 15 4.68 10.82 -16.36
CA LEU A 15 4.77 9.87 -17.48
C LEU A 15 6.14 9.90 -18.16
N ILE A 16 6.94 10.96 -17.97
CA ILE A 16 8.30 11.08 -18.50
C ILE A 16 9.17 9.98 -17.90
N THR A 17 9.19 9.83 -16.57
CA THR A 17 9.96 8.79 -15.88
C THR A 17 9.48 7.38 -16.24
N LEU A 18 8.17 7.17 -16.40
CA LEU A 18 7.65 5.88 -16.86
C LEU A 18 8.15 5.51 -18.26
N ILE A 19 8.31 6.46 -19.18
CA ILE A 19 8.89 6.23 -20.52
C ILE A 19 10.41 5.98 -20.42
N GLN A 20 11.11 6.73 -19.55
CA GLN A 20 12.54 6.55 -19.28
C GLN A 20 12.85 5.16 -18.73
N ASP A 21 12.02 4.61 -17.83
CA ASP A 21 12.18 3.27 -17.27
C ASP A 21 11.70 2.16 -18.21
N SER A 22 10.55 2.34 -18.90
CA SER A 22 9.94 1.27 -19.67
C SER A 22 10.72 0.91 -20.94
N ASN A 23 11.48 1.85 -21.51
CA ASN A 23 12.29 1.62 -22.71
C ASN A 23 13.49 0.65 -22.49
N PRO A 24 14.41 0.88 -21.53
CA PRO A 24 15.50 -0.05 -21.24
C PRO A 24 15.00 -1.38 -20.68
N LEU A 25 13.87 -1.40 -19.95
CA LEU A 25 13.23 -2.65 -19.52
C LEU A 25 12.72 -3.47 -20.71
N TYR A 26 12.11 -2.83 -21.72
CA TYR A 26 11.71 -3.51 -22.96
C TYR A 26 12.90 -4.11 -23.71
N ASP A 27 13.98 -3.33 -23.91
CA ASP A 27 15.22 -3.78 -24.55
C ASP A 27 15.85 -4.98 -23.81
N LEU A 28 15.97 -4.89 -22.49
CA LEU A 28 16.49 -5.98 -21.66
C LEU A 28 15.62 -7.24 -21.81
N CYS A 29 14.29 -7.11 -21.77
CA CYS A 29 13.37 -8.24 -21.97
C CYS A 29 13.51 -8.88 -23.35
N VAL A 30 13.67 -8.10 -24.43
CA VAL A 30 13.92 -8.63 -25.78
C VAL A 30 15.23 -9.44 -25.80
N ARG A 31 16.34 -8.86 -25.32
CA ARG A 31 17.66 -9.54 -25.29
C ARG A 31 17.64 -10.80 -24.43
N VAL A 32 16.92 -10.81 -23.31
CA VAL A 32 16.76 -11.99 -22.45
C VAL A 32 15.91 -13.06 -23.13
N MET A 33 14.79 -12.72 -23.77
CA MET A 33 13.94 -13.68 -24.46
C MET A 33 14.67 -14.40 -25.60
N PHE A 34 15.45 -13.68 -26.42
CA PHE A 34 16.31 -14.30 -27.43
C PHE A 34 17.39 -15.21 -26.81
N LYS A 35 18.09 -14.76 -25.75
CA LYS A 35 19.09 -15.59 -25.05
C LYS A 35 18.51 -16.85 -24.40
N LEU A 36 17.26 -16.80 -23.94
CA LEU A 36 16.56 -17.99 -23.42
C LEU A 36 16.21 -18.96 -24.55
N HIS A 37 15.70 -18.47 -25.67
CA HIS A 37 15.45 -19.28 -26.87
C HIS A 37 16.73 -19.91 -27.48
N ASP A 38 17.89 -19.31 -27.23
CA ASP A 38 19.20 -19.87 -27.58
C ASP A 38 19.68 -21.02 -26.66
N LYS A 39 18.97 -21.27 -25.54
CA LYS A 39 19.38 -22.22 -24.48
C LYS A 39 18.31 -23.21 -24.03
N LEU A 40 17.03 -22.95 -24.31
CA LEU A 40 15.90 -23.74 -23.83
C LEU A 40 14.95 -24.15 -24.97
N PRO A 41 14.30 -25.32 -24.88
CA PRO A 41 13.24 -25.75 -25.80
C PRO A 41 12.08 -24.75 -25.98
N ASN A 42 11.54 -24.70 -27.19
CA ASN A 42 10.49 -23.73 -27.59
C ASN A 42 9.17 -23.90 -26.83
N ASP A 43 8.82 -25.13 -26.46
CA ASP A 43 7.61 -25.49 -25.72
C ASP A 43 7.62 -24.89 -24.31
N ILE A 44 8.74 -24.99 -23.58
CA ILE A 44 8.91 -24.47 -22.21
C ILE A 44 8.70 -22.95 -22.17
N LEU A 45 9.18 -22.21 -23.17
CA LEU A 45 9.11 -20.75 -23.22
C LEU A 45 7.76 -20.19 -23.72
N THR A 46 6.75 -21.03 -23.98
CA THR A 46 5.49 -20.59 -24.62
C THR A 46 4.76 -19.51 -23.82
N GLY A 47 4.44 -19.76 -22.55
CA GLY A 47 3.77 -18.75 -21.70
C GLY A 47 4.62 -17.49 -21.44
N HIS A 48 5.93 -17.54 -21.65
CA HIS A 48 6.80 -16.36 -21.58
C HIS A 48 6.69 -15.51 -22.85
N ARG A 49 6.60 -16.14 -24.03
CA ARG A 49 6.31 -15.44 -25.30
C ARG A 49 4.93 -14.79 -25.28
N ASP A 50 3.90 -15.48 -24.78
CA ASP A 50 2.53 -14.95 -24.73
C ASP A 50 2.43 -13.75 -23.79
N ARG A 51 3.01 -13.85 -22.58
CA ARG A 51 3.09 -12.73 -21.62
C ARG A 51 3.91 -11.56 -22.16
N PHE A 52 5.02 -11.82 -22.85
CA PHE A 52 5.78 -10.75 -23.52
C PHE A 52 4.94 -10.07 -24.62
N ARG A 53 4.24 -10.84 -25.44
CA ARG A 53 3.40 -10.33 -26.54
C ARG A 53 2.24 -9.47 -26.03
N GLU A 54 1.62 -9.84 -24.92
CA GLU A 54 0.60 -9.02 -24.25
C GLU A 54 1.19 -7.68 -23.75
N LEU A 55 2.35 -7.73 -23.09
CA LEU A 55 3.04 -6.54 -22.60
C LEU A 55 3.52 -5.63 -23.74
N PHE A 56 3.99 -6.20 -24.85
CA PHE A 56 4.39 -5.48 -26.06
C PHE A 56 3.26 -4.62 -26.62
N PHE A 57 2.05 -5.16 -26.77
CA PHE A 57 0.92 -4.37 -27.27
C PHE A 57 0.48 -3.29 -26.27
N LYS A 58 0.61 -3.52 -24.95
CA LYS A 58 0.31 -2.51 -23.93
C LYS A 58 1.33 -1.35 -23.93
N ILE A 59 2.64 -1.63 -23.99
CA ILE A 59 3.67 -0.58 -24.03
C ILE A 59 3.66 0.18 -25.37
N LYS A 60 3.40 -0.52 -26.49
CA LYS A 60 3.18 0.12 -27.80
C LYS A 60 1.98 1.07 -27.76
N ALA A 61 0.82 0.61 -27.27
CA ALA A 61 -0.36 1.46 -27.14
C ALA A 61 -0.12 2.65 -26.18
N PHE A 62 0.68 2.48 -25.12
CA PHE A 62 1.07 3.60 -24.25
C PHE A 62 1.90 4.64 -25.01
N TYR A 63 2.98 4.25 -25.69
CA TYR A 63 3.80 5.18 -26.47
C TYR A 63 3.02 5.85 -27.60
N ASP A 64 2.16 5.11 -28.30
CA ASP A 64 1.36 5.63 -29.42
C ASP A 64 0.28 6.63 -28.95
N ASN A 65 -0.23 6.51 -27.71
CA ASN A 65 -1.13 7.50 -27.10
C ASN A 65 -0.40 8.73 -26.54
N VAL A 66 0.87 8.61 -26.12
CA VAL A 66 1.66 9.73 -25.60
C VAL A 66 2.33 10.55 -26.73
N ARG A 67 2.80 9.91 -27.80
CA ARG A 67 3.52 10.57 -28.91
C ARG A 67 2.80 11.78 -29.56
N PRO A 68 1.45 11.83 -29.71
CA PRO A 68 0.78 13.03 -30.25
C PRO A 68 0.61 14.18 -29.24
N LEU A 69 1.03 14.04 -27.98
CA LEU A 69 0.92 15.09 -26.96
C LEU A 69 2.17 15.98 -26.98
N GLN A 70 2.01 17.20 -27.50
CA GLN A 70 3.09 18.19 -27.70
C GLN A 70 3.97 18.46 -26.45
N TYR A 71 3.44 18.28 -25.22
CA TYR A 71 4.26 18.41 -24.01
C TYR A 71 5.46 17.45 -23.97
N PHE A 72 5.35 16.27 -24.61
CA PHE A 72 6.43 15.29 -24.62
C PHE A 72 7.38 15.48 -25.82
N SER A 73 6.90 15.95 -26.98
CA SER A 73 7.80 16.21 -28.13
C SER A 73 8.90 17.23 -27.80
N ASP A 74 8.59 18.15 -26.91
CA ASP A 74 9.42 19.30 -26.56
C ASP A 74 10.39 18.98 -25.40
N LEU A 75 10.30 17.77 -24.81
CA LEU A 75 11.09 17.33 -23.64
C LEU A 75 11.80 15.97 -23.84
N ILE A 76 11.15 14.99 -24.46
CA ILE A 76 11.68 13.62 -24.65
C ILE A 76 11.33 13.03 -26.02
N GLN A 77 12.29 12.33 -26.63
CA GLN A 77 12.00 11.53 -27.82
C GLN A 77 11.32 10.22 -27.42
N VAL A 78 9.98 10.19 -27.49
CA VAL A 78 9.17 8.98 -27.18
C VAL A 78 9.52 7.85 -28.17
N PRO A 79 10.02 6.69 -27.70
CA PRO A 79 10.51 5.63 -28.58
C PRO A 79 9.46 5.13 -29.59
N HIS A 80 9.95 4.70 -30.76
CA HIS A 80 9.14 4.00 -31.75
C HIS A 80 9.33 2.49 -31.61
N LEU A 81 8.23 1.74 -31.64
CA LEU A 81 8.21 0.29 -31.55
C LEU A 81 7.64 -0.29 -32.86
N PRO A 82 8.14 -1.46 -33.32
CA PRO A 82 7.70 -2.06 -34.58
C PRO A 82 6.21 -2.39 -34.60
N GLU A 83 5.65 -2.64 -35.78
CA GLU A 83 4.22 -2.91 -35.88
C GLU A 83 3.80 -4.19 -35.14
N SER A 84 4.63 -5.24 -35.24
CA SER A 84 4.48 -6.57 -34.66
C SER A 84 5.54 -6.86 -33.59
N ALA A 85 5.22 -7.79 -32.68
CA ALA A 85 6.16 -8.22 -31.64
C ALA A 85 7.32 -9.05 -32.24
N PRO A 86 8.56 -8.93 -31.73
CA PRO A 86 9.71 -9.73 -32.20
C PRO A 86 9.47 -11.24 -32.16
N ASN A 87 9.87 -11.95 -33.21
CA ASN A 87 9.73 -13.40 -33.31
C ASN A 87 10.93 -14.13 -32.69
N PHE A 88 10.87 -14.43 -31.39
CA PHE A 88 11.94 -15.12 -30.66
C PHE A 88 12.29 -16.53 -31.15
N THR A 89 11.48 -17.13 -32.04
CA THR A 89 11.81 -18.44 -32.66
C THR A 89 12.72 -18.31 -33.89
N SER A 90 12.86 -17.10 -34.44
CA SER A 90 13.66 -16.80 -35.61
C SER A 90 15.02 -16.22 -35.22
N LYS A 91 16.11 -16.91 -35.56
CA LYS A 91 17.48 -16.41 -35.30
C LYS A 91 17.87 -15.26 -36.23
N VAL A 92 17.12 -15.03 -37.32
CA VAL A 92 17.32 -13.90 -38.22
C VAL A 92 16.85 -12.60 -37.54
N ASP A 93 15.73 -12.66 -36.81
CA ASP A 93 15.12 -11.50 -36.15
C ASP A 93 15.88 -10.99 -34.92
N PHE A 94 16.89 -11.72 -34.45
CA PHE A 94 17.85 -11.19 -33.46
C PHE A 94 18.91 -10.29 -34.12
N GLY A 95 19.30 -10.58 -35.37
CA GLY A 95 20.28 -9.80 -36.13
C GLY A 95 19.73 -8.48 -36.69
N SER A 96 18.41 -8.37 -36.84
CA SER A 96 17.72 -7.14 -37.26
C SER A 96 17.22 -6.27 -36.09
N TYR A 97 17.37 -6.71 -34.84
CA TYR A 97 16.88 -5.98 -33.68
C TYR A 97 17.76 -4.76 -33.35
N VAL A 98 17.26 -3.57 -33.66
CA VAL A 98 17.83 -2.29 -33.24
C VAL A 98 17.19 -1.85 -31.92
N PRO A 99 17.96 -1.53 -30.87
CA PRO A 99 17.41 -1.04 -29.60
C PRO A 99 16.78 0.36 -29.80
N PRO A 100 15.56 0.62 -29.30
CA PRO A 100 14.96 1.95 -29.40
C PRO A 100 15.75 2.94 -28.53
N VAL A 101 16.25 4.02 -29.13
CA VAL A 101 16.97 5.08 -28.43
C VAL A 101 15.99 6.15 -27.94
N MET A 102 16.25 6.70 -26.76
CA MET A 102 15.51 7.81 -26.16
C MET A 102 16.52 8.88 -25.75
N TYR A 103 16.26 10.12 -26.15
CA TYR A 103 16.97 11.31 -25.68
C TYR A 103 16.05 12.16 -24.81
N VAL A 104 16.64 12.83 -23.82
CA VAL A 104 16.01 13.84 -22.95
C VAL A 104 16.68 15.17 -23.29
N GLN A 105 15.90 16.21 -23.58
CA GLN A 105 16.47 17.55 -23.72
C GLN A 105 16.77 18.14 -22.33
N PRO A 106 17.92 18.82 -22.13
CA PRO A 106 18.17 19.57 -20.90
C PRO A 106 17.20 20.76 -20.79
N ASP A 107 16.64 20.99 -19.60
CA ASP A 107 15.79 22.16 -19.35
C ASP A 107 16.56 23.48 -19.60
N PRO A 108 15.94 24.49 -20.26
CA PRO A 108 16.54 25.81 -20.42
C PRO A 108 16.51 26.61 -19.12
N GLU A 109 17.59 27.34 -18.82
CA GLU A 109 17.64 28.27 -17.68
C GLU A 109 16.63 29.43 -17.85
N PRO A 110 16.01 29.91 -16.76
CA PRO A 110 15.08 31.05 -16.83
C PRO A 110 15.83 32.34 -17.18
N PRO A 111 15.30 33.18 -18.09
CA PRO A 111 15.97 34.43 -18.49
C PRO A 111 15.98 35.47 -17.36
N MET A 112 17.09 36.17 -17.19
CA MET A 112 17.19 37.33 -16.31
C MET A 112 16.43 38.53 -16.89
N GLU A 113 15.37 38.98 -16.21
CA GLU A 113 14.77 40.28 -16.52
C GLU A 113 15.73 41.42 -16.13
N THR A 114 16.01 42.30 -17.09
CA THR A 114 16.82 43.52 -16.88
C THR A 114 15.92 44.75 -16.99
N LEU A 115 16.11 45.70 -16.07
CA LEU A 115 15.21 46.83 -15.78
C LEU A 115 15.25 48.00 -16.81
N VAL A 116 14.23 48.88 -16.73
CA VAL A 116 14.26 50.36 -17.03
C VAL A 116 14.25 50.76 -18.54
N ASP A 117 13.49 51.77 -19.04
CA ASP A 117 12.56 52.76 -18.41
C ASP A 117 11.48 53.42 -19.33
N THR A 118 10.72 54.38 -18.77
CA THR A 118 9.55 55.17 -19.26
C THR A 118 9.69 56.19 -20.43
N SER A 119 8.56 56.48 -21.12
CA SER A 119 8.00 57.85 -21.45
C SER A 119 6.71 57.76 -22.31
N ILE A 120 5.46 58.12 -21.90
CA ILE A 120 4.77 59.44 -21.63
C ILE A 120 4.08 60.11 -22.86
N SER A 121 2.84 60.62 -22.68
CA SER A 121 1.96 61.48 -23.57
C SER A 121 0.86 60.74 -24.41
N GLN A 122 -0.38 61.25 -24.66
CA GLN A 122 -1.23 62.29 -24.03
C GLN A 122 -2.74 62.19 -24.43
N GLU A 123 -3.56 63.13 -23.89
CA GLU A 123 -5.01 63.46 -24.04
C GLU A 123 -5.52 63.77 -25.49
N SER A 124 -6.83 63.96 -25.87
CA SER A 124 -8.18 63.73 -25.29
C SER A 124 -9.36 64.10 -26.26
N ILE A 125 -10.50 63.36 -26.21
CA ILE A 125 -11.94 63.81 -26.13
C ILE A 125 -12.61 64.76 -27.20
N THR A 126 -13.95 64.58 -27.41
CA THR A 126 -15.05 65.51 -27.91
C THR A 126 -15.45 65.72 -29.40
N THR A 127 -16.61 65.10 -29.78
CA THR A 127 -17.90 65.63 -30.37
C THR A 127 -18.03 66.47 -31.68
N PRO A 128 -19.21 66.42 -32.38
CA PRO A 128 -19.47 67.08 -33.69
C PRO A 128 -20.54 68.22 -33.71
N THR A 129 -20.70 68.94 -34.84
CA THR A 129 -21.93 69.57 -35.46
C THR A 129 -21.52 70.50 -36.65
N PRO A 130 -22.34 71.43 -37.21
CA PRO A 130 -23.44 71.19 -38.18
C PRO A 130 -23.36 72.05 -39.49
N THR A 131 -24.37 71.95 -40.38
CA THR A 131 -24.67 72.91 -41.48
C THR A 131 -26.15 72.75 -41.93
N ALA A 132 -26.82 73.79 -42.48
CA ALA A 132 -28.23 73.75 -42.91
C ALA A 132 -28.64 74.87 -43.93
N THR A 133 -29.85 74.75 -44.52
CA THR A 133 -30.56 75.66 -45.46
C THR A 133 -29.96 75.79 -46.88
N ARG A 134 -30.73 76.04 -47.96
CA ARG A 134 -32.00 76.78 -48.14
C ARG A 134 -32.86 76.27 -49.33
N THR A 135 -34.16 76.59 -49.33
CA THR A 135 -35.18 76.25 -50.35
C THR A 135 -35.31 77.29 -51.48
N GLU A 136 -35.69 76.88 -52.69
CA GLU A 136 -36.46 77.66 -53.69
C GLU A 136 -37.11 76.73 -54.75
N ILE A 137 -38.09 77.21 -55.53
CA ILE A 137 -39.01 76.37 -56.36
C ILE A 137 -39.09 76.87 -57.82
N VAL A 138 -38.89 75.99 -58.81
CA VAL A 138 -39.15 76.26 -60.26
C VAL A 138 -39.62 74.98 -60.99
N ASP A 139 -40.54 75.14 -61.96
CA ASP A 139 -41.01 74.23 -63.02
C ASP A 139 -40.80 72.69 -62.95
N ASN A 140 -41.80 72.04 -62.34
CA ASN A 140 -41.92 70.60 -62.08
C ASN A 140 -42.25 69.71 -63.32
N ALA A 141 -41.70 70.00 -64.50
CA ALA A 141 -41.96 69.24 -65.74
C ALA A 141 -40.71 69.02 -66.60
N SER A 142 -39.90 70.05 -66.80
CA SER A 142 -38.54 69.87 -67.34
C SER A 142 -37.69 69.07 -66.36
N LEU A 143 -37.74 69.46 -65.07
CA LEU A 143 -37.02 68.81 -63.99
C LEU A 143 -37.32 67.33 -63.85
N GLN A 144 -38.53 66.82 -64.11
CA GLN A 144 -38.78 65.37 -64.01
C GLN A 144 -37.99 64.54 -65.04
N ASN A 145 -37.75 65.07 -66.25
CA ASN A 145 -36.88 64.38 -67.21
C ASN A 145 -35.41 64.55 -66.83
N THR A 146 -34.96 65.76 -66.49
CA THR A 146 -33.55 65.97 -66.10
C THR A 146 -33.18 65.24 -64.81
N ILE A 147 -34.09 65.14 -63.84
CA ILE A 147 -33.93 64.33 -62.63
C ILE A 147 -33.82 62.86 -63.02
N ARG A 148 -34.67 62.32 -63.90
CA ARG A 148 -34.57 60.92 -64.35
C ARG A 148 -33.26 60.64 -65.10
N ASP A 149 -32.80 61.57 -65.94
CA ASP A 149 -31.53 61.44 -66.64
C ASP A 149 -30.35 61.52 -65.64
N TYR A 150 -30.44 62.39 -64.63
CA TYR A 150 -29.51 62.42 -63.50
C TYR A 150 -29.61 61.19 -62.60
N GLU A 151 -30.78 60.58 -62.40
CA GLU A 151 -30.98 59.34 -61.63
C GLU A 151 -30.31 58.16 -62.34
N TYR A 152 -30.45 58.06 -63.67
CA TYR A 152 -29.70 57.08 -64.46
C TYR A 152 -28.18 57.31 -64.37
N ALA A 153 -27.72 58.55 -64.53
CA ALA A 153 -26.30 58.89 -64.39
C ALA A 153 -25.76 58.66 -62.95
N LEU A 154 -26.57 58.93 -61.92
CA LEU A 154 -26.21 58.68 -60.52
C LEU A 154 -26.18 57.17 -60.24
N GLN A 155 -27.07 56.39 -60.85
CA GLN A 155 -27.08 54.93 -60.75
C GLN A 155 -25.87 54.32 -61.49
N GLU A 156 -25.51 54.83 -62.67
CA GLU A 156 -24.31 54.45 -63.43
C GLU A 156 -23.05 54.74 -62.60
N VAL A 157 -22.89 55.97 -62.10
CA VAL A 157 -21.79 56.37 -61.20
C VAL A 157 -21.79 55.55 -59.90
N GLN A 158 -22.96 55.20 -59.33
CA GLN A 158 -23.02 54.30 -58.17
C GLN A 158 -22.53 52.89 -58.51
N THR A 159 -22.87 52.34 -59.68
CA THR A 159 -22.35 51.03 -60.12
C THR A 159 -20.84 51.07 -60.42
N GLU A 160 -20.34 52.17 -60.98
CA GLU A 160 -18.90 52.38 -61.19
C GLU A 160 -18.15 52.53 -59.84
N LEU A 161 -18.69 53.30 -58.89
CA LEU A 161 -18.12 53.44 -57.55
C LEU A 161 -18.13 52.10 -56.79
N VAL A 162 -19.19 51.30 -56.91
CA VAL A 162 -19.25 49.94 -56.35
C VAL A 162 -18.22 49.00 -56.98
N THR A 163 -18.03 49.03 -58.31
CA THR A 163 -17.02 48.19 -58.96
C THR A 163 -15.59 48.65 -58.67
N LEU A 164 -15.31 49.96 -58.61
CA LEU A 164 -14.03 50.48 -58.10
C LEU A 164 -13.79 50.06 -56.64
N ARG A 165 -14.81 50.09 -55.78
CA ARG A 165 -14.68 49.64 -54.38
C ARG A 165 -14.37 48.14 -54.29
N GLN A 166 -15.05 47.31 -55.08
CA GLN A 166 -14.77 45.87 -55.16
C GLN A 166 -13.35 45.59 -55.70
N ASN A 167 -12.88 46.36 -56.68
CA ASN A 167 -11.52 46.25 -57.20
C ASN A 167 -10.47 46.66 -56.16
N ALA A 168 -10.72 47.74 -55.40
CA ALA A 168 -9.85 48.17 -54.30
C ALA A 168 -9.79 47.13 -53.17
N GLU A 169 -10.94 46.60 -52.73
CA GLU A 169 -11.02 45.52 -51.74
C GLU A 169 -10.34 44.23 -52.23
N MET A 170 -10.39 43.93 -53.53
CA MET A 170 -9.68 42.79 -54.12
C MET A 170 -8.16 43.03 -54.12
N GLN A 171 -7.71 44.24 -54.46
CA GLN A 171 -6.30 44.60 -54.44
C GLN A 171 -5.72 44.62 -53.01
N GLU A 172 -6.48 45.10 -52.03
CA GLU A 172 -6.12 45.05 -50.60
C GLU A 172 -5.96 43.60 -50.12
N ARG A 173 -6.93 42.72 -50.43
CA ARG A 173 -6.81 41.27 -50.14
C ARG A 173 -5.60 40.63 -50.82
N ASN A 174 -5.26 41.03 -52.05
CA ASN A 174 -4.07 40.52 -52.73
C ASN A 174 -2.77 40.93 -52.01
N TYR A 175 -2.68 42.17 -51.53
CA TYR A 175 -1.53 42.61 -50.71
C TYR A 175 -1.49 41.92 -49.34
N GLU A 176 -2.62 41.66 -48.68
CA GLU A 176 -2.65 40.83 -47.47
C GLU A 176 -2.15 39.40 -47.71
N HIS A 177 -2.53 38.78 -48.83
CA HIS A 177 -2.05 37.45 -49.20
C HIS A 177 -0.54 37.44 -49.46
N GLU A 178 0.00 38.46 -50.15
CA GLU A 178 1.44 38.55 -50.39
C GLU A 178 2.23 38.87 -49.11
N LEU A 179 1.75 39.78 -48.25
CA LEU A 179 2.35 40.03 -46.93
C LEU A 179 2.31 38.78 -46.05
N THR A 180 1.25 37.97 -46.14
CA THR A 180 1.15 36.69 -45.42
C THR A 180 2.12 35.65 -45.99
N ARG A 181 2.26 35.57 -47.33
CA ARG A 181 3.26 34.73 -48.00
C ARG A 181 4.68 35.08 -47.52
N LEU A 182 5.05 36.36 -47.54
CA LEU A 182 6.37 36.83 -47.13
C LEU A 182 6.63 36.64 -45.63
N ARG A 183 5.62 36.81 -44.77
CA ARG A 183 5.73 36.49 -43.33
C ARG A 183 5.99 35.00 -43.10
N ASN A 184 5.30 34.12 -43.82
CA ASN A 184 5.52 32.67 -43.74
C ASN A 184 6.90 32.27 -44.27
N GLU A 185 7.38 32.92 -45.33
CA GLU A 185 8.71 32.71 -45.91
C GLU A 185 9.83 33.14 -44.94
N ILE A 186 9.69 34.30 -44.30
CA ILE A 186 10.59 34.78 -43.23
C ILE A 186 10.56 33.85 -42.01
N ALA A 187 9.39 33.35 -41.60
CA ALA A 187 9.27 32.39 -40.52
C ALA A 187 9.97 31.06 -40.84
N GLY A 188 9.84 30.56 -42.07
CA GLY A 188 10.56 29.39 -42.58
C GLY A 188 12.08 29.56 -42.51
N LEU A 189 12.61 30.62 -43.11
CA LEU A 189 14.05 30.93 -43.09
C LEU A 189 14.59 31.15 -41.68
N THR A 190 13.78 31.71 -40.77
CA THR A 190 14.15 31.85 -39.35
C THR A 190 14.24 30.49 -38.66
N SER A 191 13.29 29.60 -38.94
CA SER A 191 13.28 28.22 -38.42
C SER A 191 14.48 27.40 -38.91
N GLU A 192 14.80 27.48 -40.21
CA GLU A 192 15.98 26.85 -40.81
C GLU A 192 17.28 27.38 -40.17
N LEU A 193 17.38 28.70 -39.94
CA LEU A 193 18.54 29.31 -39.27
C LEU A 193 18.68 28.87 -37.81
N THR A 194 17.58 28.71 -37.07
CA THR A 194 17.63 28.15 -35.71
C THR A 194 18.06 26.69 -35.70
N HIS A 195 17.51 25.87 -36.61
CA HIS A 195 17.86 24.45 -36.70
C HIS A 195 19.33 24.25 -37.12
N SER A 196 19.84 25.07 -38.04
CA SER A 196 21.26 25.05 -38.42
C SER A 196 22.19 25.38 -37.24
N LYS A 197 21.83 26.35 -36.40
CA LYS A 197 22.59 26.68 -35.18
C LYS A 197 22.56 25.54 -34.17
N GLU A 198 21.40 24.92 -33.96
CA GLU A 198 21.20 23.77 -33.06
C GLU A 198 22.08 22.58 -33.47
N ILE A 199 22.16 22.28 -34.77
CA ILE A 199 23.08 21.27 -35.32
C ILE A 199 24.54 21.61 -35.00
N CYS A 200 24.95 22.87 -35.17
CA CYS A 200 26.32 23.29 -34.82
C CYS A 200 26.63 23.15 -33.33
N THR A 201 25.71 23.52 -32.43
CA THR A 201 25.91 23.33 -30.97
C THR A 201 25.97 21.86 -30.58
N ASN A 202 25.14 21.01 -31.20
CA ASN A 202 25.13 19.56 -30.96
C ASN A 202 26.42 18.88 -31.45
N ILE A 203 26.96 19.29 -32.60
CA ILE A 203 28.27 18.82 -33.09
C ILE A 203 29.40 19.23 -32.14
N GLN A 204 29.39 20.46 -31.63
CA GLN A 204 30.41 20.94 -30.69
C GLN A 204 30.35 20.17 -29.35
N ALA A 205 29.16 20.01 -28.76
CA ALA A 205 28.99 19.25 -27.52
C ALA A 205 29.40 17.76 -27.68
N LEU A 206 29.13 17.16 -28.84
CA LEU A 206 29.56 15.79 -29.14
C LEU A 206 31.09 15.68 -29.26
N LYS A 207 31.75 16.65 -29.92
CA LYS A 207 33.22 16.72 -30.02
C LYS A 207 33.85 16.76 -28.62
N ASP A 208 33.37 17.66 -27.77
CA ASP A 208 33.98 17.87 -26.45
C ASP A 208 33.74 16.67 -25.51
N SER A 209 32.58 15.99 -25.65
CA SER A 209 32.32 14.71 -24.96
C SER A 209 33.26 13.58 -25.43
N LEU A 210 33.66 13.56 -26.71
CA LEU A 210 34.61 12.58 -27.25
C LEU A 210 36.04 12.87 -26.80
N GLU A 211 36.45 14.13 -26.73
CA GLU A 211 37.76 14.53 -26.20
C GLU A 211 37.88 14.19 -24.70
N GLN A 212 36.84 14.40 -23.89
CA GLN A 212 36.82 13.96 -22.49
C GLN A 212 36.96 12.43 -22.36
N LYS A 213 36.19 11.65 -23.14
CA LYS A 213 36.28 10.17 -23.12
C LYS A 213 37.66 9.65 -23.53
N LEU A 214 38.35 10.34 -24.44
CA LEU A 214 39.70 9.99 -24.85
C LEU A 214 40.71 10.15 -23.71
N ILE A 215 40.52 11.15 -22.84
CA ILE A 215 41.35 11.41 -21.66
C ILE A 215 41.05 10.42 -20.51
N GLU A 216 39.77 10.05 -20.31
CA GLU A 216 39.36 9.13 -19.23
C GLU A 216 39.76 7.67 -19.48
N THR A 217 39.79 7.23 -20.74
CA THR A 217 40.07 5.84 -21.15
C THR A 217 41.38 5.27 -20.57
N PRO A 218 42.57 5.91 -20.70
CA PRO A 218 43.80 5.38 -20.13
C PRO A 218 43.80 5.33 -18.59
N ILE A 219 43.12 6.26 -17.92
CA ILE A 219 43.02 6.32 -16.45
C ILE A 219 42.19 5.14 -15.94
N LEU A 220 41.07 4.83 -16.63
CA LEU A 220 40.24 3.67 -16.32
C LEU A 220 40.99 2.35 -16.54
N LEU A 221 41.79 2.25 -17.60
CA LEU A 221 42.62 1.06 -17.89
C LEU A 221 43.67 0.83 -16.79
N GLN A 222 44.40 1.87 -16.38
CA GLN A 222 45.37 1.77 -15.28
C GLN A 222 44.68 1.32 -13.98
N LYS A 223 43.56 1.97 -13.61
CA LYS A 223 42.81 1.65 -12.40
C LYS A 223 42.28 0.22 -12.40
N ALA A 224 41.85 -0.31 -13.55
CA ALA A 224 41.46 -1.70 -13.69
C ALA A 224 42.63 -2.66 -13.40
N THR A 225 43.83 -2.38 -13.93
CA THR A 225 45.02 -3.22 -13.64
C THR A 225 45.47 -3.16 -12.18
N GLU A 226 45.31 -2.02 -11.51
CA GLU A 226 45.60 -1.89 -10.08
C GLU A 226 44.64 -2.71 -9.21
N GLU A 227 43.36 -2.74 -9.53
CA GLU A 227 42.38 -3.59 -8.83
C GLU A 227 42.59 -5.10 -9.13
N GLU A 228 43.00 -5.47 -10.35
CA GLU A 228 43.34 -6.85 -10.68
C GLU A 228 44.54 -7.36 -9.86
N GLN A 229 45.55 -6.51 -9.64
CA GLN A 229 46.69 -6.84 -8.77
C GLN A 229 46.26 -6.98 -7.30
N LYS A 230 45.39 -6.10 -6.79
CA LYS A 230 44.83 -6.21 -5.43
C LYS A 230 44.02 -7.49 -5.26
N ALA A 231 43.23 -7.88 -6.26
CA ALA A 231 42.46 -9.13 -6.27
C ALA A 231 43.37 -10.36 -6.14
N LYS A 232 44.44 -10.47 -6.95
CA LYS A 232 45.41 -11.58 -6.87
C LYS A 232 46.10 -11.67 -5.51
N ILE A 233 46.52 -10.53 -4.94
CA ILE A 233 47.11 -10.46 -3.59
C ILE A 233 46.10 -10.89 -2.51
N SER A 234 44.81 -10.62 -2.70
CA SER A 234 43.74 -11.07 -1.80
C SER A 234 43.47 -12.57 -1.93
N GLU A 235 43.45 -13.11 -3.14
CA GLU A 235 43.26 -14.54 -3.41
C GLU A 235 44.41 -15.40 -2.83
N GLU A 236 45.66 -14.94 -2.96
CA GLU A 236 46.80 -15.56 -2.28
C GLU A 236 46.63 -15.62 -0.75
N LYS A 237 46.19 -14.51 -0.14
CA LYS A 237 45.95 -14.44 1.32
C LYS A 237 44.84 -15.39 1.74
N PHE A 238 43.75 -15.46 0.97
CA PHE A 238 42.65 -16.39 1.21
C PHE A 238 43.09 -17.86 1.07
N SER A 239 43.90 -18.18 0.05
CA SER A 239 44.47 -19.51 -0.14
C SER A 239 45.37 -19.94 1.04
N LYS A 240 46.27 -19.05 1.49
CA LYS A 240 47.12 -19.25 2.67
C LYS A 240 46.30 -19.45 3.95
N LEU A 241 45.23 -18.67 4.15
CA LEU A 241 44.32 -18.82 5.29
C LEU A 241 43.53 -20.14 5.24
N LYS A 242 43.07 -20.55 4.05
CA LYS A 242 42.36 -21.82 3.83
C LYS A 242 43.26 -23.04 4.14
N ALA A 243 44.54 -22.97 3.77
CA ALA A 243 45.52 -23.99 4.14
C ALA A 243 45.69 -24.08 5.67
N MET A 244 45.90 -22.95 6.35
CA MET A 244 46.03 -22.89 7.81
C MET A 244 44.77 -23.41 8.53
N TYR A 245 43.58 -23.05 8.06
CA TYR A 245 42.31 -23.54 8.63
C TYR A 245 42.12 -25.05 8.43
N THR A 246 42.61 -25.59 7.31
CA THR A 246 42.62 -27.04 7.05
C THR A 246 43.55 -27.76 8.01
N GLN A 247 44.77 -27.24 8.22
CA GLN A 247 45.73 -27.78 9.18
C GLN A 247 45.15 -27.80 10.61
N ILE A 248 44.60 -26.67 11.09
CA ILE A 248 44.02 -26.57 12.45
C ILE A 248 42.84 -27.55 12.62
N ARG A 249 41.99 -27.70 11.59
CA ARG A 249 40.89 -28.68 11.60
C ARG A 249 41.42 -30.11 11.73
N ASP A 250 42.48 -30.45 11.00
CA ASP A 250 43.01 -31.81 10.94
C ASP A 250 43.82 -32.15 12.20
N GLU A 251 44.52 -31.18 12.79
CA GLU A 251 45.07 -31.24 14.15
C GLU A 251 43.96 -31.47 15.20
N HIS A 252 42.84 -30.74 15.12
CA HIS A 252 41.70 -30.92 16.03
C HIS A 252 41.04 -32.30 15.89
N ILE A 253 40.89 -32.82 14.66
CA ILE A 253 40.41 -34.19 14.40
C ILE A 253 41.35 -35.23 15.02
N ASN A 254 42.66 -35.03 14.93
CA ASN A 254 43.64 -35.93 15.54
C ASN A 254 43.62 -35.86 17.07
N LEU A 255 43.48 -34.67 17.66
CA LEU A 255 43.30 -34.51 19.11
C LEU A 255 42.01 -35.16 19.63
N LEU A 256 40.90 -35.04 18.90
CA LEU A 256 39.63 -35.73 19.24
C LEU A 256 39.78 -37.26 19.17
N ARG A 257 40.51 -37.79 18.19
CA ARG A 257 40.84 -39.23 18.11
C ARG A 257 41.69 -39.67 19.31
N GLN A 258 42.73 -38.91 19.65
CA GLN A 258 43.59 -39.19 20.79
C GLN A 258 42.81 -39.13 22.11
N GLN A 259 41.93 -38.14 22.29
CA GLN A 259 41.05 -38.04 23.45
C GLN A 259 40.09 -39.23 23.54
N SER A 260 39.53 -39.70 22.42
CA SER A 260 38.70 -40.92 22.37
C SER A 260 39.49 -42.17 22.78
N GLU A 261 40.74 -42.30 22.34
CA GLU A 261 41.62 -43.41 22.68
C GLU A 261 42.05 -43.40 24.15
N SER A 262 42.46 -42.23 24.68
CA SER A 262 42.71 -42.03 26.11
C SER A 262 41.47 -42.31 26.96
N THR A 263 40.27 -41.97 26.48
CA THR A 263 39.00 -42.27 27.19
C THR A 263 38.70 -43.77 27.19
N LYS A 264 38.94 -44.49 26.09
CA LYS A 264 38.84 -45.95 26.04
C LYS A 264 39.81 -46.62 27.02
N ASN A 265 41.04 -46.14 27.10
CA ASN A 265 42.04 -46.67 28.03
C ASN A 265 41.67 -46.35 29.48
N LEU A 266 41.26 -45.11 29.80
CA LEU A 266 40.76 -44.75 31.12
C LEU A 266 39.56 -45.60 31.56
N ASN A 267 38.67 -45.97 30.63
CA ASN A 267 37.54 -46.85 30.94
C ASN A 267 37.96 -48.32 31.15
N ARG A 268 39.01 -48.81 30.49
CA ARG A 268 39.63 -50.13 30.79
C ARG A 268 40.25 -50.14 32.18
N GLU A 269 41.09 -49.15 32.49
CA GLU A 269 41.71 -49.01 33.82
C GLU A 269 40.66 -48.89 34.93
N LYS A 270 39.58 -48.13 34.71
CA LYS A 270 38.44 -48.08 35.64
C LYS A 270 37.78 -49.45 35.83
N HIS A 271 37.61 -50.24 34.77
CA HIS A 271 36.97 -51.55 34.87
C HIS A 271 37.83 -52.53 35.68
N ILE A 272 39.14 -52.59 35.40
CA ILE A 272 40.13 -53.37 36.16
C ILE A 272 40.14 -52.91 37.63
N ASN A 273 40.10 -51.61 37.89
CA ASN A 273 40.08 -51.07 39.24
C ASN A 273 38.76 -51.37 39.99
N THR A 274 37.61 -51.44 39.29
CA THR A 274 36.37 -51.95 39.90
C THR A 274 36.44 -53.45 40.21
N GLU A 275 37.00 -54.27 39.32
CA GLU A 275 37.19 -55.71 39.56
C GLU A 275 38.10 -55.96 40.77
N LEU A 276 39.23 -55.25 40.85
CA LEU A 276 40.13 -55.29 42.01
C LEU A 276 39.46 -54.76 43.30
N GLN A 277 38.61 -53.75 43.21
CA GLN A 277 37.91 -53.22 44.39
C GLN A 277 36.79 -54.15 44.87
N ASP A 278 36.11 -54.85 43.96
CA ASP A 278 35.15 -55.91 44.28
C ASP A 278 35.86 -57.13 44.88
N GLU A 279 37.03 -57.52 44.36
CA GLU A 279 37.88 -58.56 44.96
C GLU A 279 38.35 -58.17 46.37
N VAL A 280 38.82 -56.93 46.57
CA VAL A 280 39.14 -56.38 47.91
C VAL A 280 37.91 -56.36 48.83
N SER A 281 36.69 -56.14 48.30
CA SER A 281 35.45 -56.22 49.09
C SER A 281 35.12 -57.66 49.49
N SER A 282 35.34 -58.63 48.59
CA SER A 282 35.18 -60.06 48.84
C SER A 282 36.17 -60.55 49.90
N LEU A 283 37.45 -60.18 49.78
CA LEU A 283 38.49 -60.49 50.76
C LEU A 283 38.20 -59.84 52.11
N LYS A 284 37.72 -58.59 52.16
CA LYS A 284 37.23 -57.97 53.41
C LYS A 284 36.04 -58.72 54.03
N SER A 285 35.10 -59.19 53.21
CA SER A 285 33.97 -60.01 53.66
C SER A 285 34.43 -61.35 54.24
N GLN A 286 35.39 -62.02 53.60
CA GLN A 286 36.01 -63.26 54.10
C GLN A 286 36.76 -63.01 55.42
N ILE A 287 37.57 -61.94 55.52
CA ILE A 287 38.25 -61.54 56.75
C ILE A 287 37.23 -61.24 57.86
N SER A 288 36.11 -60.58 57.56
CA SER A 288 35.04 -60.31 58.52
C SER A 288 34.36 -61.59 59.02
N LYS A 289 34.13 -62.58 58.15
CA LYS A 289 33.60 -63.89 58.54
C LYS A 289 34.56 -64.65 59.44
N ILE A 290 35.85 -64.71 59.07
CA ILE A 290 36.90 -65.34 59.89
C ILE A 290 37.02 -64.64 61.25
N LYS A 291 36.88 -63.31 61.31
CA LYS A 291 36.86 -62.56 62.57
C LYS A 291 35.62 -62.85 63.42
N GLU A 292 34.44 -62.95 62.82
CA GLU A 292 33.23 -63.40 63.51
C GLU A 292 33.35 -64.85 64.02
N GLU A 293 33.94 -65.75 63.25
CA GLU A 293 34.18 -67.14 63.66
C GLU A 293 35.21 -67.22 64.79
N LEU A 294 36.22 -66.35 64.80
CA LEU A 294 37.17 -66.21 65.91
C LEU A 294 36.50 -65.67 67.18
N GLU A 295 35.70 -64.60 67.09
CA GLU A 295 34.94 -64.06 68.24
C GLU A 295 33.90 -65.04 68.78
N LYS A 296 33.30 -65.88 67.91
CA LYS A 296 32.42 -66.99 68.32
C LYS A 296 33.22 -68.10 69.01
N SER A 297 34.41 -68.43 68.52
CA SER A 297 35.32 -69.41 69.14
C SER A 297 35.79 -68.95 70.54
N GLU A 298 36.15 -67.69 70.71
CA GLU A 298 36.50 -67.12 72.01
C GLU A 298 35.31 -67.14 72.98
N LYS A 299 34.10 -66.77 72.53
CA LYS A 299 32.87 -66.87 73.34
C LYS A 299 32.59 -68.31 73.77
N ILE A 300 32.63 -69.27 72.85
CA ILE A 300 32.48 -70.70 73.14
C ILE A 300 33.55 -71.18 74.14
N SER A 301 34.77 -70.65 74.08
CA SER A 301 35.82 -70.93 75.07
C SER A 301 35.45 -70.42 76.47
N THR A 302 34.93 -69.19 76.58
CA THR A 302 34.48 -68.63 77.86
C THR A 302 33.22 -69.31 78.42
N GLU A 303 32.25 -69.64 77.55
CA GLU A 303 31.03 -70.37 77.93
C GLU A 303 31.35 -71.81 78.35
N LYS A 304 32.31 -72.47 77.68
CA LYS A 304 32.80 -73.79 78.09
C LYS A 304 33.47 -73.77 79.46
N LEU A 305 34.12 -72.67 79.85
CA LEU A 305 34.71 -72.52 81.18
C LEU A 305 33.63 -72.36 82.25
N ALA A 306 32.58 -71.57 81.98
CA ALA A 306 31.43 -71.40 82.88
C ALA A 306 30.60 -72.68 83.01
N LEU A 307 30.30 -73.35 81.88
CA LEU A 307 29.60 -74.63 81.85
C LEU A 307 30.40 -75.75 82.53
N ALA A 308 31.72 -75.71 82.55
CA ALA A 308 32.50 -76.66 83.35
C ALA A 308 32.20 -76.52 84.85
N THR A 309 32.13 -75.28 85.37
CA THR A 309 31.76 -75.02 86.77
C THR A 309 30.28 -75.28 87.07
N GLU A 310 29.38 -75.10 86.10
CA GLU A 310 27.94 -75.34 86.28
C GLU A 310 27.54 -76.82 86.09
N ILE A 311 28.26 -77.59 85.28
CA ILE A 311 28.10 -79.05 85.20
C ILE A 311 28.47 -79.70 86.55
N GLU A 312 29.46 -79.17 87.27
CA GLU A 312 29.85 -79.71 88.57
C GLU A 312 28.78 -79.49 89.66
N THR A 313 27.97 -78.43 89.56
CA THR A 313 26.80 -78.22 90.44
C THR A 313 25.57 -78.99 89.95
N VAL A 314 25.23 -78.93 88.67
CA VAL A 314 24.05 -79.61 88.09
C VAL A 314 24.18 -81.14 88.18
N SER A 315 25.39 -81.71 88.15
CA SER A 315 25.62 -83.14 88.41
C SER A 315 25.16 -83.57 89.82
N GLN A 316 25.25 -82.68 90.81
CA GLN A 316 24.79 -82.95 92.18
C GLN A 316 23.25 -82.88 92.32
N ASP A 317 22.57 -82.09 91.49
CA ASP A 317 21.11 -81.92 91.51
C ASP A 317 20.36 -82.86 90.55
N PHE A 318 20.92 -83.21 89.40
CA PHE A 318 20.32 -84.19 88.49
C PHE A 318 20.18 -85.57 89.16
N GLN A 319 21.17 -85.96 89.98
CA GLN A 319 21.08 -87.17 90.83
C GLN A 319 19.90 -87.15 91.80
N LYS A 320 19.34 -85.98 92.15
CA LYS A 320 18.12 -85.84 92.95
C LYS A 320 16.88 -85.96 92.07
N LEU A 321 16.79 -85.12 91.02
CA LEU A 321 15.56 -84.92 90.23
C LEU A 321 15.20 -86.10 89.32
N GLN A 322 16.18 -86.89 88.84
CA GLN A 322 15.90 -88.06 87.99
C GLN A 322 15.05 -89.14 88.71
N ARG A 323 14.91 -89.06 90.04
CA ARG A 323 14.08 -89.95 90.87
C ARG A 323 12.58 -89.65 90.80
N GLU A 324 12.17 -88.54 90.18
CA GLU A 324 10.78 -88.08 90.19
C GLU A 324 10.08 -88.18 88.82
N HIS A 325 10.76 -87.81 87.74
CA HIS A 325 10.08 -87.34 86.52
C HIS A 325 9.47 -88.44 85.62
N GLU A 326 9.86 -89.71 85.81
CA GLU A 326 9.37 -90.88 85.04
C GLU A 326 7.86 -91.13 85.22
N LYS A 327 7.24 -90.54 86.25
CA LYS A 327 5.89 -90.89 86.74
C LYS A 327 4.70 -90.31 85.94
N LEU A 328 4.90 -89.34 85.03
CA LEU A 328 3.80 -88.40 84.68
C LEU A 328 3.32 -88.34 83.20
N ARG A 329 4.14 -88.66 82.18
CA ARG A 329 3.92 -88.09 80.82
C ARG A 329 2.79 -88.70 79.95
N LYS A 330 2.27 -89.90 80.22
CA LYS A 330 1.68 -90.78 79.18
C LYS A 330 0.20 -90.56 78.77
N GLU A 331 -0.47 -89.45 79.11
CA GLU A 331 -1.95 -89.39 79.10
C GLU A 331 -2.67 -88.49 78.06
N TYR A 332 -2.07 -87.45 77.48
CA TYR A 332 -2.86 -86.28 76.99
C TYR A 332 -3.29 -86.25 75.49
N GLU A 333 -2.56 -86.90 74.58
CA GLU A 333 -2.35 -86.37 73.22
C GLU A 333 -3.35 -86.86 72.14
N ARG A 334 -4.66 -86.56 72.25
CA ARG A 334 -5.68 -87.25 71.42
C ARG A 334 -6.91 -86.49 70.85
N PHE A 335 -6.99 -85.15 70.91
CA PHE A 335 -8.31 -84.47 70.86
C PHE A 335 -8.81 -83.84 69.52
N SER A 336 -7.96 -83.27 68.65
CA SER A 336 -8.29 -81.94 68.08
C SER A 336 -8.49 -81.77 66.55
N ASP A 337 -8.76 -82.80 65.75
CA ASP A 337 -8.68 -82.71 64.26
C ASP A 337 -9.81 -81.95 63.51
N ASN A 338 -10.98 -81.73 64.12
CA ASN A 338 -12.24 -81.79 63.34
C ASN A 338 -13.04 -80.46 63.18
N LYS A 339 -12.66 -79.54 62.27
CA LYS A 339 -13.43 -78.28 62.07
C LYS A 339 -13.41 -77.55 60.69
N ASN A 340 -12.73 -78.03 59.65
CA ASN A 340 -12.51 -77.26 58.40
C ASN A 340 -13.30 -77.79 57.18
N SER A 341 -14.62 -77.53 57.10
CA SER A 341 -15.43 -77.86 55.90
C SER A 341 -16.75 -77.09 55.81
N GLU A 342 -16.74 -75.85 55.33
CA GLU A 342 -17.86 -75.18 54.63
C GLU A 342 -17.40 -73.83 54.02
N ILE A 343 -18.24 -73.23 53.16
CA ILE A 343 -18.01 -72.00 52.35
C ILE A 343 -17.29 -72.24 51.02
N ALA A 344 -18.07 -72.69 50.02
CA ALA A 344 -17.76 -72.57 48.60
C ALA A 344 -19.05 -72.64 47.76
N GLU A 345 -19.66 -71.51 47.36
CA GLU A 345 -20.72 -71.49 46.34
C GLU A 345 -21.04 -70.07 45.80
N LEU A 346 -21.86 -70.01 44.73
CA LEU A 346 -22.50 -68.82 44.13
C LEU A 346 -21.62 -67.74 43.45
N THR A 347 -21.07 -68.05 42.27
CA THR A 347 -20.93 -67.05 41.18
C THR A 347 -21.18 -67.71 39.82
N VAL A 348 -22.44 -68.09 39.57
CA VAL A 348 -22.91 -68.75 38.33
C VAL A 348 -24.23 -68.11 37.89
N LYS A 349 -24.41 -67.96 36.56
CA LYS A 349 -25.35 -67.04 35.87
C LYS A 349 -24.84 -65.57 35.94
N THR A 350 -24.94 -64.76 34.89
CA THR A 350 -25.81 -64.88 33.70
C THR A 350 -25.03 -64.74 32.39
N VAL A 351 -25.04 -65.81 31.59
CA VAL A 351 -24.83 -65.80 30.13
C VAL A 351 -26.22 -66.09 29.48
N GLN A 352 -26.35 -65.94 28.16
CA GLN A 352 -27.52 -66.25 27.30
C GLN A 352 -28.48 -65.05 27.08
N LEU A 353 -29.07 -64.85 25.90
CA LEU A 353 -28.82 -65.43 24.55
C LEU A 353 -29.33 -64.47 23.44
N GLN A 354 -29.06 -64.81 22.17
CA GLN A 354 -29.58 -64.11 20.99
C GLN A 354 -30.95 -64.67 20.56
N THR A 355 -31.85 -63.84 20.00
CA THR A 355 -32.89 -64.25 19.03
C THR A 355 -33.55 -63.07 18.29
N GLU A 356 -33.69 -63.18 16.95
CA GLU A 356 -34.88 -62.90 16.09
C GLU A 356 -35.57 -61.49 16.04
N SER A 357 -36.36 -61.10 15.01
CA SER A 357 -36.50 -61.50 13.58
C SER A 357 -37.54 -60.60 12.83
N VAL A 358 -37.33 -60.30 11.51
CA VAL A 358 -38.37 -59.85 10.50
C VAL A 358 -39.06 -58.46 10.82
N ALA A 359 -39.82 -57.69 10.00
CA ALA A 359 -40.50 -57.69 8.68
C ALA A 359 -40.57 -56.23 8.10
N LEU A 360 -41.07 -55.88 6.89
CA LEU A 360 -41.16 -56.53 5.56
C LEU A 360 -41.48 -55.47 4.44
N LEU A 361 -41.06 -55.80 3.22
CA LEU A 361 -41.21 -55.29 1.84
C LEU A 361 -42.54 -54.65 1.30
N GLU A 362 -42.37 -53.81 0.25
CA GLU A 362 -43.11 -53.73 -1.04
C GLU A 362 -44.44 -52.93 -1.29
N SER A 363 -44.34 -51.98 -2.24
CA SER A 363 -45.12 -51.87 -3.50
C SER A 363 -46.05 -50.66 -3.77
N GLN A 364 -46.20 -50.34 -5.07
CA GLN A 364 -46.99 -49.26 -5.70
C GLN A 364 -47.97 -49.84 -6.76
N LEU A 365 -48.58 -48.96 -7.58
CA LEU A 365 -49.42 -49.15 -8.80
C LEU A 365 -50.90 -48.79 -8.56
N LYS A 366 -51.69 -48.25 -9.52
CA LYS A 366 -51.47 -47.91 -10.96
C LYS A 366 -52.51 -46.83 -11.37
N MET A 367 -52.44 -46.26 -12.59
CA MET A 367 -53.58 -46.14 -13.55
C MET A 367 -53.30 -45.24 -14.77
N ALA A 368 -53.13 -45.88 -15.94
CA ALA A 368 -53.30 -45.43 -17.33
C ALA A 368 -53.28 -46.73 -18.20
N GLU A 369 -53.85 -46.89 -19.39
CA GLU A 369 -54.33 -46.00 -20.46
C GLU A 369 -55.55 -46.59 -21.24
N LEU A 370 -56.20 -45.76 -22.08
CA LEU A 370 -56.82 -46.01 -23.43
C LEU A 370 -57.72 -47.22 -23.79
N GLU A 371 -58.82 -46.95 -24.53
CA GLU A 371 -59.22 -47.57 -25.83
C GLU A 371 -60.47 -46.85 -26.46
N GLY A 372 -60.89 -47.15 -27.72
CA GLY A 372 -62.16 -46.63 -28.33
C GLY A 372 -62.49 -47.09 -29.78
N LYS A 373 -63.80 -47.01 -30.22
CA LYS A 373 -64.47 -47.27 -31.57
C LYS A 373 -65.99 -46.81 -31.52
N LEU A 374 -66.90 -46.59 -32.53
CA LEU A 374 -66.98 -46.14 -33.97
C LEU A 374 -68.48 -46.07 -34.54
N ASN A 375 -68.87 -45.20 -35.53
CA ASN A 375 -70.10 -45.16 -36.45
C ASN A 375 -71.56 -44.83 -35.89
N THR A 376 -72.74 -44.53 -36.55
CA THR A 376 -73.39 -44.11 -37.90
C THR A 376 -74.95 -43.91 -37.74
N MET A 377 -75.93 -43.43 -38.60
CA MET A 377 -76.11 -42.54 -39.82
C MET A 377 -77.63 -42.43 -40.32
N ASN A 378 -78.12 -41.29 -40.92
CA ASN A 378 -79.37 -40.99 -41.77
C ASN A 378 -80.85 -41.17 -41.22
N ASP A 379 -82.04 -40.75 -41.81
CA ASP A 379 -82.53 -40.06 -43.07
C ASP A 379 -83.90 -39.24 -42.97
N THR A 380 -84.70 -38.97 -44.06
CA THR A 380 -85.68 -37.81 -44.24
C THR A 380 -86.94 -37.94 -45.22
N PHE A 381 -87.83 -36.88 -45.31
CA PHE A 381 -88.58 -36.31 -46.54
C PHE A 381 -90.14 -36.58 -46.92
N THR A 382 -90.93 -35.61 -47.58
CA THR A 382 -92.15 -35.66 -48.59
C THR A 382 -93.41 -34.61 -48.62
N LYS A 383 -94.36 -34.49 -49.68
CA LYS A 383 -95.41 -33.35 -50.05
C LYS A 383 -96.60 -33.48 -51.22
N THR A 384 -97.67 -32.58 -51.42
CA THR A 384 -98.60 -32.09 -52.65
C THR A 384 -100.25 -32.05 -52.56
N GLN A 385 -101.36 -31.59 -53.35
CA GLN A 385 -101.87 -30.98 -54.71
C GLN A 385 -103.40 -30.33 -54.85
N MET A 386 -104.09 -29.97 -56.03
CA MET A 386 -105.44 -29.18 -56.35
C MET A 386 -106.23 -29.45 -57.77
N ASP A 387 -107.33 -28.91 -58.50
CA ASP A 387 -108.44 -27.78 -58.61
C ASP A 387 -109.72 -27.94 -59.69
N HIS A 388 -110.57 -26.91 -60.16
CA HIS A 388 -112.04 -26.92 -60.76
C HIS A 388 -112.60 -26.01 -62.03
N ARG A 389 -113.95 -25.99 -62.53
CA ARG A 389 -114.59 -25.20 -63.76
C ARG A 389 -116.21 -25.06 -64.07
N VAL A 390 -116.82 -24.14 -64.96
CA VAL A 390 -118.33 -23.85 -65.37
C VAL A 390 -118.73 -23.13 -66.82
N MET A 391 -120.02 -23.05 -67.42
CA MET A 391 -120.55 -22.33 -68.74
C MET A 391 -122.14 -22.26 -69.19
N VAL A 392 -122.75 -21.38 -70.15
CA VAL A 392 -123.99 -21.47 -71.15
C VAL A 392 -124.96 -20.20 -71.58
N GLU A 393 -125.70 -20.05 -72.78
CA GLU A 393 -126.73 -18.95 -73.29
C GLU A 393 -127.66 -19.13 -74.66
N GLU A 394 -128.78 -18.34 -75.04
CA GLU A 394 -129.38 -17.90 -76.45
C GLU A 394 -130.97 -17.58 -76.76
N LEU A 395 -131.40 -16.40 -77.36
CA LEU A 395 -132.61 -16.08 -78.27
C LEU A 395 -132.80 -14.55 -78.68
N LYS A 396 -132.70 -14.09 -79.97
CA LYS A 396 -132.30 -12.66 -80.27
C LYS A 396 -132.90 -11.76 -81.44
N ARG A 397 -134.11 -11.90 -82.07
CA ARG A 397 -134.49 -11.17 -83.37
C ARG A 397 -135.33 -9.83 -83.43
N GLU A 398 -136.57 -9.85 -83.97
CA GLU A 398 -137.24 -8.90 -84.95
C GLU A 398 -137.30 -7.34 -84.79
N LEU A 399 -136.52 -6.70 -83.92
CA LEU A 399 -136.66 -5.27 -83.55
C LEU A 399 -136.26 -4.22 -84.64
N GLU A 400 -136.14 -4.59 -85.92
CA GLU A 400 -135.04 -4.07 -86.77
C GLU A 400 -135.33 -2.85 -87.66
N ASN A 401 -136.47 -2.72 -88.36
CA ASN A 401 -136.64 -1.61 -89.33
C ASN A 401 -137.26 -0.32 -88.78
N LYS A 402 -137.93 -0.36 -87.61
CA LYS A 402 -138.28 0.87 -86.86
C LYS A 402 -137.20 1.29 -85.87
N LYS A 403 -136.15 0.48 -85.73
CA LYS A 403 -134.82 0.87 -85.29
C LYS A 403 -134.37 2.03 -86.20
N ASP A 404 -134.05 1.78 -87.47
CA ASP A 404 -133.25 2.65 -88.35
C ASP A 404 -133.47 4.18 -88.26
N ASN A 405 -134.67 4.74 -88.44
CA ASN A 405 -134.86 6.20 -88.30
C ASN A 405 -134.82 6.69 -86.84
N ILE A 406 -135.18 5.84 -85.88
CA ILE A 406 -134.86 6.10 -84.46
C ILE A 406 -133.36 5.93 -84.22
N SER A 407 -132.70 4.98 -84.91
CA SER A 407 -131.27 4.69 -84.86
C SER A 407 -130.42 5.78 -85.47
N GLU A 408 -130.89 6.61 -86.41
CA GLU A 408 -130.06 7.70 -86.95
C GLU A 408 -130.04 8.91 -86.00
N LEU A 409 -131.20 9.24 -85.39
CA LEU A 409 -131.27 10.27 -84.36
C LEU A 409 -130.71 9.79 -83.00
N HIS A 410 -130.91 8.51 -82.64
CA HIS A 410 -130.13 7.86 -81.58
C HIS A 410 -128.66 7.89 -81.97
N ALA A 411 -128.20 7.38 -83.10
CA ALA A 411 -126.78 7.36 -83.42
C ALA A 411 -126.14 8.75 -83.52
N ARG A 412 -126.89 9.87 -83.55
CA ARG A 412 -126.35 11.21 -83.23
C ARG A 412 -126.35 11.50 -81.72
N HIS A 413 -127.49 11.46 -81.03
CA HIS A 413 -127.54 11.74 -79.59
C HIS A 413 -126.74 10.72 -78.75
N GLU A 414 -126.82 9.43 -79.05
CA GLU A 414 -125.98 8.34 -78.53
C GLU A 414 -124.51 8.48 -78.95
N ARG A 415 -124.17 9.23 -80.01
CA ARG A 415 -122.76 9.62 -80.26
C ARG A 415 -122.31 10.66 -79.24
N GLU A 416 -123.05 11.75 -79.08
CA GLU A 416 -122.76 12.78 -78.08
C GLU A 416 -122.84 12.24 -76.64
N LEU A 417 -123.74 11.28 -76.39
CA LEU A 417 -123.87 10.56 -75.13
C LEU A 417 -122.72 9.56 -74.94
N LYS A 418 -122.29 8.83 -75.97
CA LYS A 418 -121.05 8.02 -75.91
C LYS A 418 -119.83 8.89 -75.70
N GLU A 419 -119.74 10.04 -76.34
CA GLU A 419 -118.60 10.95 -76.22
C GLU A 419 -118.53 11.55 -74.81
N LYS A 420 -119.67 11.97 -74.24
CA LYS A 420 -119.75 12.40 -72.83
C LYS A 420 -119.61 11.25 -71.83
N VAL A 421 -120.16 10.07 -72.08
CA VAL A 421 -119.99 8.88 -71.21
C VAL A 421 -118.57 8.34 -71.29
N ASN A 422 -117.89 8.41 -72.44
CA ASN A 422 -116.48 8.10 -72.56
C ASN A 422 -115.63 9.14 -71.82
N LYS A 423 -115.94 10.44 -71.95
CA LYS A 423 -115.25 11.49 -71.19
C LYS A 423 -115.50 11.38 -69.68
N ILE A 424 -116.69 10.97 -69.25
CA ILE A 424 -117.00 10.63 -67.86
C ILE A 424 -116.21 9.40 -67.42
N LYS A 425 -116.15 8.33 -68.21
CA LYS A 425 -115.35 7.12 -67.91
C LYS A 425 -113.85 7.38 -67.87
N GLU A 426 -113.34 8.27 -68.72
CA GLU A 426 -111.97 8.77 -68.64
C GLU A 426 -111.76 9.50 -67.32
N LEU A 427 -112.66 10.42 -66.94
CA LEU A 427 -112.57 11.15 -65.67
C LEU A 427 -112.80 10.25 -64.44
N GLU A 428 -113.63 9.20 -64.52
CA GLU A 428 -113.80 8.17 -63.49
C GLU A 428 -112.56 7.28 -63.38
N SER A 429 -111.93 6.94 -64.50
CA SER A 429 -110.66 6.21 -64.55
C SER A 429 -109.53 7.06 -63.95
N ASP A 430 -109.42 8.32 -64.35
CA ASP A 430 -108.44 9.28 -63.84
C ASP A 430 -108.67 9.53 -62.33
N LEU A 431 -109.92 9.67 -61.88
CA LEU A 431 -110.26 9.83 -60.48
C LEU A 431 -109.92 8.60 -59.64
N ASN A 432 -110.26 7.38 -60.12
CA ASN A 432 -109.85 6.14 -59.45
C ASN A 432 -108.33 6.01 -59.38
N ASN A 433 -107.63 6.39 -60.45
CA ASN A 433 -106.18 6.37 -60.51
C ASN A 433 -105.57 7.41 -59.53
N VAL A 434 -106.14 8.61 -59.42
CA VAL A 434 -105.75 9.61 -58.41
C VAL A 434 -106.06 9.13 -56.99
N GLU A 435 -107.20 8.48 -56.74
CA GLU A 435 -107.52 7.89 -55.43
C GLU A 435 -106.57 6.75 -55.05
N GLN A 436 -106.17 5.90 -56.01
CA GLN A 436 -105.18 4.86 -55.77
C GLN A 436 -103.81 5.49 -55.45
N ASN A 437 -103.36 6.44 -56.26
CA ASN A 437 -102.13 7.20 -56.00
C ASN A 437 -102.19 7.93 -54.64
N LEU A 438 -103.35 8.44 -54.22
CA LEU A 438 -103.52 9.05 -52.90
C LEU A 438 -103.28 8.02 -51.79
N LYS A 439 -103.95 6.86 -51.85
CA LYS A 439 -103.81 5.77 -50.87
C LYS A 439 -102.38 5.21 -50.83
N GLU A 440 -101.71 5.08 -51.98
CA GLU A 440 -100.31 4.67 -52.04
C GLU A 440 -99.37 5.72 -51.42
N ASN A 441 -99.64 7.02 -51.61
CA ASN A 441 -98.90 8.09 -50.93
C ASN A 441 -99.17 8.16 -49.43
N GLU A 442 -100.41 7.95 -48.97
CA GLU A 442 -100.77 7.87 -47.55
C GLU A 442 -100.01 6.71 -46.86
N ILE A 443 -99.97 5.54 -47.50
CA ILE A 443 -99.20 4.39 -47.03
C ILE A 443 -97.69 4.71 -47.04
N PHE A 444 -97.17 5.41 -48.05
CA PHE A 444 -95.77 5.82 -48.11
C PHE A 444 -95.40 6.81 -46.98
N VAL A 445 -96.24 7.82 -46.71
CA VAL A 445 -96.07 8.77 -45.61
C VAL A 445 -96.10 8.05 -44.26
N ALA A 446 -97.08 7.18 -44.00
CA ALA A 446 -97.13 6.39 -42.77
C ALA A 446 -95.86 5.54 -42.56
N ASN A 447 -95.33 4.93 -43.63
CA ASN A 447 -94.06 4.20 -43.59
C ASN A 447 -92.84 5.10 -43.33
N LEU A 448 -92.86 6.37 -43.78
CA LEU A 448 -91.83 7.35 -43.44
C LEU A 448 -91.93 7.80 -41.98
N GLU A 449 -93.13 8.05 -41.46
CA GLU A 449 -93.33 8.40 -40.05
C GLU A 449 -92.86 7.29 -39.09
N ILE A 450 -93.15 6.02 -39.42
CA ILE A 450 -92.68 4.86 -38.65
C ILE A 450 -91.13 4.82 -38.65
N LYS A 451 -90.49 5.03 -39.81
CA LYS A 451 -89.03 5.12 -39.91
C LYS A 451 -88.46 6.31 -39.13
N GLN A 452 -89.16 7.45 -39.13
CA GLN A 452 -88.75 8.64 -38.40
C GLN A 452 -88.82 8.42 -36.88
N ARG A 453 -89.87 7.78 -36.35
CA ARG A 453 -89.95 7.39 -34.93
C ARG A 453 -88.83 6.43 -34.54
N ALA A 454 -88.61 5.37 -35.31
CA ALA A 454 -87.53 4.41 -35.06
C ALA A 454 -86.11 5.04 -35.11
N ASN A 455 -85.93 6.12 -35.89
CA ASN A 455 -84.69 6.90 -35.89
C ASN A 455 -84.57 7.84 -34.68
N ILE A 456 -85.68 8.41 -34.19
CA ILE A 456 -85.71 9.24 -32.97
C ILE A 456 -85.42 8.39 -31.73
N GLU A 457 -86.02 7.19 -31.63
CA GLU A 457 -85.76 6.24 -30.54
C GLU A 457 -84.28 5.85 -30.46
N LYS A 458 -83.65 5.53 -31.60
CA LYS A 458 -82.20 5.27 -31.68
C LYS A 458 -81.36 6.50 -31.33
N LEU A 459 -81.79 7.70 -31.70
CA LEU A 459 -81.09 8.94 -31.34
C LEU A 459 -81.13 9.18 -29.82
N GLN A 460 -82.25 8.86 -29.16
CA GLN A 460 -82.39 8.89 -27.70
C GLN A 460 -81.50 7.84 -27.03
N GLU A 461 -81.48 6.59 -27.55
CA GLU A 461 -80.59 5.54 -27.06
C GLU A 461 -79.11 5.96 -27.16
N TYR A 462 -78.68 6.54 -28.29
CA TYR A 462 -77.32 7.07 -28.44
C TYR A 462 -77.03 8.27 -27.53
N GLN A 463 -78.02 9.11 -27.20
CA GLN A 463 -77.86 10.20 -26.22
C GLN A 463 -77.69 9.67 -24.80
N GLU A 464 -78.43 8.63 -24.40
CA GLU A 464 -78.29 7.98 -23.10
C GLU A 464 -76.94 7.24 -22.99
N GLN A 465 -76.57 6.46 -24.02
CA GLN A 465 -75.25 5.82 -24.10
C GLN A 465 -74.12 6.85 -24.03
N LYS A 466 -74.24 8.00 -24.73
CA LYS A 466 -73.28 9.10 -24.65
C LYS A 466 -73.19 9.66 -23.24
N SER A 467 -74.31 9.99 -22.59
CA SER A 467 -74.35 10.53 -21.23
C SER A 467 -73.70 9.57 -20.22
N ASN A 468 -73.95 8.27 -20.36
CA ASN A 468 -73.35 7.21 -19.55
C ASN A 468 -71.82 7.12 -19.75
N LEU A 469 -71.33 7.29 -20.99
CA LEU A 469 -69.90 7.37 -21.30
C LEU A 469 -69.25 8.66 -20.79
N GLU A 470 -69.92 9.81 -20.89
CA GLU A 470 -69.45 11.10 -20.34
C GLU A 470 -69.35 11.03 -18.81
N ALA A 471 -70.34 10.46 -18.12
CA ALA A 471 -70.29 10.25 -16.67
C ALA A 471 -69.15 9.30 -16.24
N LYS A 472 -68.92 8.20 -17.00
CA LYS A 472 -67.79 7.28 -16.76
C LYS A 472 -66.44 7.94 -17.02
N LEU A 473 -66.33 8.78 -18.05
CA LEU A 473 -65.12 9.53 -18.36
C LEU A 473 -64.78 10.51 -17.23
N ILE A 474 -65.76 11.27 -16.75
CA ILE A 474 -65.59 12.19 -15.60
C ILE A 474 -65.13 11.41 -14.35
N ALA A 475 -65.80 10.30 -14.01
CA ALA A 475 -65.42 9.49 -12.86
C ALA A 475 -63.98 8.91 -12.98
N ALA A 476 -63.58 8.49 -14.18
CA ALA A 476 -62.22 8.02 -14.45
C ALA A 476 -61.19 9.17 -14.36
N SER A 477 -61.51 10.36 -14.88
CA SER A 477 -60.66 11.56 -14.75
C SER A 477 -60.44 11.95 -13.30
N THR A 478 -61.49 12.01 -12.47
CA THR A 478 -61.36 12.31 -11.04
C THR A 478 -60.54 11.24 -10.30
N ALA A 479 -60.70 9.96 -10.63
CA ALA A 479 -59.88 8.89 -10.06
C ALA A 479 -58.39 9.06 -10.41
N ILE A 480 -58.08 9.39 -11.68
CA ILE A 480 -56.72 9.67 -12.14
C ILE A 480 -56.14 10.89 -11.41
N GLU A 481 -56.91 11.97 -11.24
CA GLU A 481 -56.48 13.16 -10.48
C GLU A 481 -56.15 12.82 -9.02
N THR A 482 -56.97 12.00 -8.34
CA THR A 482 -56.68 11.57 -6.96
C THR A 482 -55.42 10.71 -6.84
N GLU A 483 -55.18 9.81 -7.79
CA GLU A 483 -53.96 8.98 -7.81
C GLU A 483 -52.72 9.82 -8.15
N VAL A 484 -52.84 10.79 -9.06
CA VAL A 484 -51.76 11.74 -9.39
C VAL A 484 -51.37 12.60 -8.19
N GLU A 485 -52.32 13.09 -7.39
CA GLU A 485 -51.99 13.89 -6.20
C GLU A 485 -51.46 13.03 -5.04
N ALA A 486 -52.00 11.83 -4.84
CA ALA A 486 -51.43 10.85 -3.90
C ALA A 486 -49.97 10.49 -4.27
N ARG A 487 -49.69 10.33 -5.57
CA ARG A 487 -48.35 10.10 -6.09
C ARG A 487 -47.42 11.31 -5.87
N ARG A 488 -47.86 12.54 -6.21
CA ARG A 488 -47.08 13.77 -5.97
C ARG A 488 -46.70 13.94 -4.50
N GLU A 489 -47.63 13.68 -3.60
CA GLU A 489 -47.39 13.78 -2.15
C GLU A 489 -46.51 12.64 -1.62
N SER A 490 -46.48 11.49 -2.28
CA SER A 490 -45.47 10.44 -2.05
C SER A 490 -44.09 10.87 -2.54
N GLU A 491 -43.99 11.37 -3.78
CA GLU A 491 -42.74 11.86 -4.38
C GLU A 491 -42.12 13.01 -3.56
N ARG A 492 -42.93 13.98 -3.10
CA ARG A 492 -42.52 15.04 -2.16
C ARG A 492 -41.95 14.48 -0.85
N LYS A 493 -42.58 13.44 -0.27
CA LYS A 493 -42.08 12.79 0.95
C LYS A 493 -40.74 12.06 0.72
N TYR A 494 -40.55 11.44 -0.44
CA TYR A 494 -39.27 10.84 -0.83
C TYR A 494 -38.19 11.91 -1.02
N GLU A 495 -38.50 13.02 -1.70
CA GLU A 495 -37.57 14.13 -1.92
C GLU A 495 -37.11 14.77 -0.60
N VAL A 496 -38.02 15.02 0.36
CA VAL A 496 -37.67 15.54 1.69
C VAL A 496 -36.74 14.58 2.45
N LYS A 497 -37.00 13.27 2.41
CA LYS A 497 -36.12 12.26 3.02
C LYS A 497 -34.75 12.18 2.34
N LEU A 498 -34.72 12.21 1.01
CA LEU A 498 -33.48 12.16 0.22
C LEU A 498 -32.62 13.40 0.48
N ASN A 499 -33.21 14.60 0.53
CA ASN A 499 -32.52 15.83 0.89
C ASN A 499 -32.01 15.81 2.34
N SER A 500 -32.80 15.29 3.29
CA SER A 500 -32.35 15.06 4.68
C SER A 500 -31.12 14.13 4.73
N LEU A 501 -31.11 13.04 3.96
CA LEU A 501 -29.97 12.14 3.87
C LEU A 501 -28.74 12.82 3.22
N TYR A 502 -28.92 13.58 2.14
CA TYR A 502 -27.83 14.34 1.52
C TYR A 502 -27.20 15.34 2.49
N GLN A 503 -28.00 16.08 3.26
CA GLN A 503 -27.50 17.01 4.28
C GLN A 503 -26.72 16.28 5.39
N LYS A 504 -27.23 15.14 5.89
CA LYS A 504 -26.50 14.30 6.86
C LYS A 504 -25.15 13.79 6.31
N VAL A 505 -25.09 13.43 5.03
CA VAL A 505 -23.86 13.01 4.35
C VAL A 505 -22.87 14.18 4.22
N LEU A 506 -23.33 15.34 3.73
CA LEU A 506 -22.50 16.55 3.58
C LEU A 506 -21.87 16.97 4.91
N ASN A 507 -22.67 17.13 5.97
CA ASN A 507 -22.18 17.50 7.30
C ASN A 507 -21.13 16.50 7.83
N THR A 508 -21.23 15.22 7.48
CA THR A 508 -20.23 14.22 7.89
C THR A 508 -18.93 14.36 7.09
N ILE A 509 -19.03 14.65 5.79
CA ILE A 509 -17.86 14.92 4.93
C ILE A 509 -17.15 16.22 5.37
N GLU A 510 -17.91 17.26 5.74
CA GLU A 510 -17.37 18.50 6.32
C GLU A 510 -16.58 18.22 7.59
N VAL A 511 -17.18 17.56 8.60
CA VAL A 511 -16.49 17.19 9.85
C VAL A 511 -15.23 16.33 9.61
N ALA A 512 -15.28 15.39 8.67
CA ALA A 512 -14.11 14.59 8.29
C ALA A 512 -13.01 15.43 7.61
N THR A 513 -13.39 16.44 6.84
CA THR A 513 -12.46 17.34 6.14
C THR A 513 -11.85 18.38 7.09
N GLU A 514 -12.65 18.97 7.98
CA GLU A 514 -12.16 19.86 9.03
C GLU A 514 -11.18 19.15 9.98
N ALA A 515 -11.46 17.90 10.35
CA ALA A 515 -10.54 17.08 11.14
C ALA A 515 -9.19 16.87 10.41
N LYS A 516 -9.23 16.66 9.09
CA LYS A 516 -8.05 16.49 8.22
C LYS A 516 -7.21 17.76 8.11
N VAL A 517 -7.84 18.91 7.90
CA VAL A 517 -7.17 20.21 7.73
C VAL A 517 -6.50 20.69 9.01
N ASN A 518 -7.05 20.32 10.18
CA ASN A 518 -6.51 20.69 11.49
C ASN A 518 -5.60 19.63 12.13
N GLU A 519 -5.23 18.56 11.40
CA GLU A 519 -4.37 17.50 11.93
C GLU A 519 -2.88 17.85 11.86
N ALA A 520 -2.27 18.05 13.03
CA ALA A 520 -0.82 18.04 13.16
C ALA A 520 -0.28 16.62 12.94
N ASN A 521 0.86 16.50 12.24
CA ASN A 521 1.54 15.23 11.95
C ASN A 521 2.26 14.62 13.18
N GLN A 522 1.55 14.46 14.31
CA GLN A 522 2.03 13.81 15.52
C GLN A 522 0.96 12.87 16.12
N PRO A 523 1.37 11.70 16.67
CA PRO A 523 0.45 10.76 17.28
C PRO A 523 -0.13 11.35 18.57
N ASN A 524 -1.44 11.59 18.60
CA ASN A 524 -2.11 12.06 19.81
C ASN A 524 -2.77 10.86 20.50
N PHE A 525 -2.04 10.21 21.41
CA PHE A 525 -2.49 9.01 22.12
C PHE A 525 -3.83 9.22 22.86
N ASP A 526 -4.05 10.39 23.45
CA ASP A 526 -5.29 10.70 24.18
C ASP A 526 -6.47 10.92 23.22
N LYS A 527 -6.24 11.54 22.05
CA LYS A 527 -7.21 11.60 20.95
C LYS A 527 -7.53 10.21 20.41
N THR A 528 -6.55 9.32 20.28
CA THR A 528 -6.75 7.92 19.87
C THR A 528 -7.61 7.16 20.89
N ILE A 529 -7.28 7.27 22.18
CA ILE A 529 -8.07 6.66 23.28
C ILE A 529 -9.51 7.22 23.33
N LYS A 530 -9.68 8.52 23.06
CA LYS A 530 -10.99 9.16 22.92
C LYS A 530 -11.77 8.63 21.71
N LEU A 531 -11.16 8.56 20.53
CA LEU A 531 -11.78 8.04 19.31
C LEU A 531 -12.25 6.58 19.48
N VAL A 532 -11.47 5.75 20.17
CA VAL A 532 -11.90 4.39 20.58
C VAL A 532 -13.16 4.47 21.46
N GLY A 533 -13.18 5.33 22.47
CA GLY A 533 -14.36 5.52 23.34
C GLY A 533 -15.59 6.05 22.63
N ASP A 534 -15.43 6.99 21.70
CA ASP A 534 -16.51 7.49 20.85
C ASP A 534 -17.02 6.37 19.92
N MET A 535 -16.15 5.54 19.35
CA MET A 535 -16.53 4.36 18.55
C MET A 535 -17.28 3.30 19.38
N GLU A 536 -16.82 2.98 20.59
CA GLU A 536 -17.50 2.07 21.55
C GLU A 536 -18.92 2.56 21.91
N LYS A 537 -19.11 3.89 21.98
CA LYS A 537 -20.40 4.54 22.24
C LYS A 537 -21.33 4.49 21.02
N ILE A 538 -20.83 4.81 19.83
CA ILE A 538 -21.61 4.76 18.57
C ILE A 538 -22.11 3.33 18.32
N LEU A 539 -21.24 2.32 18.52
CA LEU A 539 -21.61 0.90 18.42
C LEU A 539 -22.79 0.50 19.33
N GLU A 540 -22.91 1.09 20.52
CA GLU A 540 -24.06 0.86 21.41
C GLU A 540 -25.34 1.52 20.88
N GLN A 541 -25.23 2.74 20.37
CA GLN A 541 -26.35 3.46 19.75
C GLN A 541 -26.86 2.71 18.50
N THR A 542 -25.95 2.19 17.67
CA THR A 542 -26.29 1.36 16.50
C THR A 542 -27.02 0.09 16.93
N SER A 543 -26.57 -0.61 17.98
CA SER A 543 -27.25 -1.80 18.52
C SER A 543 -28.71 -1.53 18.92
N ASN A 544 -28.95 -0.40 19.60
CA ASN A 544 -30.28 0.00 20.09
C ASN A 544 -31.21 0.45 18.96
N ILE A 545 -30.74 1.33 18.06
CA ILE A 545 -31.55 1.84 16.95
C ILE A 545 -31.78 0.77 15.87
N TYR A 546 -30.81 -0.12 15.61
CA TYR A 546 -31.01 -1.22 14.66
C TYR A 546 -32.12 -2.18 15.10
N GLY A 547 -32.23 -2.49 16.40
CA GLY A 547 -33.36 -3.26 16.94
C GLY A 547 -34.71 -2.60 16.63
N LYS A 548 -34.82 -1.29 16.91
CA LYS A 548 -36.02 -0.49 16.61
C LYS A 548 -36.30 -0.35 15.11
N PHE A 549 -35.29 -0.43 14.25
CA PHE A 549 -35.45 -0.40 12.80
C PHE A 549 -35.98 -1.73 12.24
N VAL A 550 -35.54 -2.87 12.79
CA VAL A 550 -36.09 -4.19 12.44
C VAL A 550 -37.55 -4.30 12.89
N GLU A 551 -37.90 -3.73 14.05
CA GLU A 551 -39.29 -3.62 14.54
C GLU A 551 -40.12 -2.59 13.75
N ASN A 552 -39.57 -1.43 13.43
CA ASN A 552 -40.20 -0.34 12.69
C ASN A 552 -39.24 0.29 11.66
N LYS A 553 -39.48 -0.01 10.38
CA LYS A 553 -38.68 0.44 9.23
C LYS A 553 -38.60 1.97 9.05
N GLN A 554 -39.36 2.76 9.80
CA GLN A 554 -39.24 4.23 9.78
C GLN A 554 -37.88 4.74 10.28
N HIS A 555 -37.17 3.99 11.14
CA HIS A 555 -35.85 4.38 11.69
C HIS A 555 -34.65 4.20 10.74
N ILE A 556 -34.90 3.97 9.43
CA ILE A 556 -33.82 3.81 8.44
C ILE A 556 -32.89 5.03 8.39
N ASP A 557 -33.44 6.25 8.50
CA ASP A 557 -32.68 7.51 8.45
C ASP A 557 -31.74 7.70 9.65
N ASP A 558 -32.02 7.01 10.77
CA ASP A 558 -31.23 7.03 12.01
C ASP A 558 -30.12 5.97 11.97
N VAL A 559 -30.46 4.73 11.54
CA VAL A 559 -29.49 3.64 11.33
C VAL A 559 -28.45 4.03 10.28
N THR A 560 -28.88 4.62 9.16
CA THR A 560 -27.96 5.06 8.10
C THR A 560 -27.01 6.15 8.60
N GLN A 561 -27.49 7.11 9.41
CA GLN A 561 -26.65 8.16 9.99
C GLN A 561 -25.58 7.58 10.94
N LEU A 562 -25.97 6.68 11.85
CA LEU A 562 -25.02 6.03 12.77
C LEU A 562 -24.01 5.15 12.03
N THR A 563 -24.43 4.48 10.95
CA THR A 563 -23.56 3.65 10.10
C THR A 563 -22.49 4.50 9.41
N ILE A 564 -22.89 5.65 8.85
CA ILE A 564 -21.99 6.63 8.22
C ILE A 564 -20.99 7.18 9.25
N PHE A 565 -21.48 7.63 10.42
CA PHE A 565 -20.63 8.22 11.45
C PHE A 565 -19.64 7.22 12.04
N LEU A 566 -20.05 5.96 12.23
CA LEU A 566 -19.19 4.85 12.65
C LEU A 566 -18.05 4.58 11.64
N GLY A 567 -18.33 4.69 10.34
CA GLY A 567 -17.31 4.58 9.29
C GLY A 567 -16.28 5.72 9.36
N CYS A 568 -16.73 6.96 9.54
CA CYS A 568 -15.83 8.12 9.65
C CYS A 568 -14.93 8.06 10.91
N VAL A 569 -15.49 7.71 12.07
CA VAL A 569 -14.69 7.54 13.29
C VAL A 569 -13.67 6.40 13.16
N PHE A 570 -14.01 5.29 12.49
CA PHE A 570 -13.04 4.23 12.18
C PHE A 570 -11.90 4.73 11.27
N ILE A 571 -12.18 5.52 10.24
CA ILE A 571 -11.14 6.08 9.35
C ILE A 571 -10.19 7.00 10.14
N MET A 572 -10.74 7.90 10.95
CA MET A 572 -9.94 8.79 11.82
C MET A 572 -9.09 8.01 12.83
N LEU A 573 -9.63 6.92 13.39
CA LEU A 573 -8.91 6.04 14.31
C LEU A 573 -7.79 5.25 13.60
N HIS A 574 -8.05 4.72 12.40
CA HIS A 574 -7.06 4.01 11.58
C HIS A 574 -5.89 4.92 11.22
N GLU A 575 -6.16 6.15 10.81
CA GLU A 575 -5.14 7.15 10.50
C GLU A 575 -4.29 7.53 11.73
N GLN A 576 -4.90 7.75 12.89
CA GLN A 576 -4.15 8.01 14.12
C GLN A 576 -3.31 6.80 14.57
N CYS A 577 -3.79 5.57 14.37
CA CYS A 577 -3.01 4.34 14.64
C CYS A 577 -1.87 4.12 13.64
N LEU A 578 -2.08 4.43 12.35
CA LEU A 578 -1.02 4.43 11.33
C LEU A 578 0.05 5.50 11.63
N LEU A 579 -0.38 6.67 12.11
CA LEU A 579 0.53 7.73 12.56
C LEU A 579 1.36 7.30 13.78
N ILE A 580 0.75 6.61 14.76
CA ILE A 580 1.46 5.98 15.88
C ILE A 580 2.52 4.99 15.37
N TYR A 581 2.16 4.07 14.47
CA TYR A 581 3.09 3.10 13.88
C TYR A 581 4.29 3.78 13.18
N ASN A 582 4.02 4.82 12.39
CA ASN A 582 5.06 5.54 11.63
C ASN A 582 5.95 6.47 12.48
N THR A 583 5.64 6.71 13.77
CA THR A 583 6.35 7.73 14.59
C THR A 583 6.76 7.27 15.99
N THR A 584 6.33 6.08 16.44
CA THR A 584 6.80 5.49 17.69
C THR A 584 8.26 5.05 17.60
N THR A 585 8.99 5.15 18.70
CA THR A 585 10.33 4.56 18.86
C THR A 585 10.27 3.06 19.18
N ASP A 586 9.15 2.61 19.78
CA ASP A 586 8.87 1.20 20.05
C ASP A 586 8.13 0.59 18.85
N ILE A 587 8.91 0.10 17.88
CA ILE A 587 8.41 -0.44 16.61
C ILE A 587 7.46 -1.62 16.85
N GLY A 588 7.78 -2.51 17.80
CA GLY A 588 6.96 -3.67 18.13
C GLY A 588 5.57 -3.29 18.64
N LYS A 589 5.49 -2.40 19.64
CA LYS A 589 4.18 -1.90 20.11
C LYS A 589 3.44 -1.07 19.05
N GLY A 590 4.16 -0.39 18.17
CA GLY A 590 3.58 0.30 17.01
C GLY A 590 2.90 -0.68 16.05
N GLU A 591 3.60 -1.75 15.71
CA GLU A 591 3.10 -2.82 14.82
C GLU A 591 1.93 -3.57 15.46
N ASP A 592 1.98 -3.87 16.76
CA ASP A 592 0.85 -4.43 17.52
C ASP A 592 -0.38 -3.53 17.45
N ILE A 593 -0.23 -2.21 17.70
CA ILE A 593 -1.34 -1.24 17.62
C ILE A 593 -1.92 -1.18 16.21
N TYR A 594 -1.08 -1.20 15.17
CA TYR A 594 -1.54 -1.20 13.78
C TYR A 594 -2.26 -2.50 13.39
N ASN A 595 -1.73 -3.64 13.78
CA ASN A 595 -2.36 -4.95 13.58
C ASN A 595 -3.68 -5.07 14.35
N GLN A 596 -3.78 -4.51 15.56
CA GLN A 596 -5.00 -4.47 16.34
C GLN A 596 -6.10 -3.64 15.64
N ILE A 597 -5.83 -2.42 15.14
CA ILE A 597 -6.85 -1.65 14.40
C ILE A 597 -7.20 -2.30 13.06
N ASN A 598 -6.26 -2.94 12.38
CA ASN A 598 -6.56 -3.73 11.19
C ASN A 598 -7.50 -4.92 11.51
N SER A 599 -7.37 -5.56 12.67
CA SER A 599 -8.27 -6.65 13.09
C SER A 599 -9.73 -6.22 13.36
N VAL A 600 -9.97 -4.92 13.62
CA VAL A 600 -11.31 -4.32 13.81
C VAL A 600 -12.05 -4.16 12.48
N LYS A 601 -11.33 -4.10 11.36
CA LYS A 601 -11.86 -3.87 10.01
C LYS A 601 -12.89 -4.91 9.59
N ASP A 602 -12.58 -6.20 9.72
CA ASP A 602 -13.41 -7.26 9.14
C ASP A 602 -14.73 -7.49 9.90
N PRO A 603 -14.79 -7.42 11.25
CA PRO A 603 -16.06 -7.39 11.99
C PRO A 603 -16.89 -6.14 11.68
N LEU A 604 -16.25 -4.99 11.46
CA LEU A 604 -16.92 -3.75 11.09
C LEU A 604 -17.52 -3.81 9.69
N LEU A 605 -16.79 -4.36 8.70
CA LEU A 605 -17.31 -4.63 7.37
C LEU A 605 -18.47 -5.64 7.41
N THR A 606 -18.34 -6.69 8.24
CA THR A 606 -19.41 -7.68 8.46
C THR A 606 -20.66 -7.03 9.06
N LEU A 607 -20.50 -6.14 10.05
CA LEU A 607 -21.58 -5.35 10.64
C LEU A 607 -22.26 -4.44 9.60
N PHE A 608 -21.50 -3.71 8.80
CA PHE A 608 -22.04 -2.89 7.71
C PHE A 608 -22.79 -3.73 6.67
N GLN A 609 -22.31 -4.94 6.36
CA GLN A 609 -22.99 -5.85 5.45
C GLN A 609 -24.30 -6.40 6.03
N GLN A 610 -24.32 -6.81 7.30
CA GLN A 610 -25.54 -7.23 8.02
C GLN A 610 -26.61 -6.11 8.08
N ILE A 611 -26.19 -4.86 8.30
CA ILE A 611 -27.09 -3.70 8.30
C ILE A 611 -27.66 -3.47 6.89
N LYS A 612 -26.85 -3.67 5.84
CA LYS A 612 -27.25 -3.54 4.44
C LYS A 612 -28.19 -4.68 3.98
N THR A 613 -28.01 -5.90 4.47
CA THR A 613 -28.87 -7.06 4.17
C THR A 613 -30.12 -7.13 5.05
N VAL A 614 -30.18 -6.32 6.12
CA VAL A 614 -31.23 -6.33 7.15
C VAL A 614 -31.34 -7.72 7.82
N GLU A 615 -30.20 -8.23 8.28
CA GLU A 615 -30.08 -9.52 8.97
C GLU A 615 -30.47 -9.47 10.46
N ASP A 616 -30.62 -10.65 11.06
CA ASP A 616 -31.08 -10.84 12.44
C ASP A 616 -30.32 -10.00 13.47
N ILE A 617 -31.07 -9.36 14.37
CA ILE A 617 -30.56 -8.54 15.48
C ILE A 617 -29.50 -9.29 16.32
N THR A 618 -29.59 -10.62 16.42
CA THR A 618 -28.63 -11.49 17.12
C THR A 618 -27.24 -11.48 16.48
N LYS A 619 -27.16 -11.52 15.14
CA LYS A 619 -25.91 -11.44 14.37
C LYS A 619 -25.29 -10.06 14.53
N THR A 620 -26.09 -9.01 14.37
CA THR A 620 -25.66 -7.61 14.53
C THR A 620 -25.08 -7.36 15.92
N LYS A 621 -25.74 -7.86 16.97
CA LYS A 621 -25.23 -7.78 18.35
C LYS A 621 -23.93 -8.56 18.56
N HIS A 622 -23.75 -9.71 17.90
CA HIS A 622 -22.51 -10.47 17.98
C HIS A 622 -21.34 -9.73 17.32
N SER A 623 -21.50 -9.23 16.09
CA SER A 623 -20.45 -8.45 15.40
C SER A 623 -20.14 -7.13 16.12
N ILE A 624 -21.13 -6.47 16.74
CA ILE A 624 -20.91 -5.31 17.62
C ILE A 624 -20.07 -5.70 18.85
N ALA A 625 -20.35 -6.83 19.50
CA ALA A 625 -19.60 -7.29 20.66
C ALA A 625 -18.14 -7.64 20.32
N GLU A 626 -17.90 -8.31 19.19
CA GLU A 626 -16.54 -8.62 18.72
C GLU A 626 -15.75 -7.34 18.39
N THR A 627 -16.39 -6.39 17.70
CA THR A 627 -15.80 -5.07 17.40
C THR A 627 -15.39 -4.34 18.68
N LYS A 628 -16.25 -4.34 19.70
CA LYS A 628 -15.94 -3.75 21.02
C LYS A 628 -14.81 -4.48 21.74
N GLN A 629 -14.75 -5.82 21.67
CA GLN A 629 -13.66 -6.58 22.28
C GLN A 629 -12.30 -6.17 21.70
N LYS A 630 -12.19 -6.09 20.38
CA LYS A 630 -10.96 -5.67 19.68
C LYS A 630 -10.58 -4.21 19.95
N LEU A 631 -11.55 -3.31 19.97
CA LEU A 631 -11.36 -1.91 20.38
C LEU A 631 -10.84 -1.80 21.82
N SER A 632 -11.34 -2.62 22.75
CA SER A 632 -10.89 -2.62 24.15
C SER A 632 -9.44 -3.12 24.33
N ALA A 633 -8.93 -3.93 23.41
CA ALA A 633 -7.52 -4.32 23.36
C ALA A 633 -6.65 -3.16 22.85
N LEU A 634 -7.04 -2.55 21.72
CA LEU A 634 -6.39 -1.37 21.15
C LEU A 634 -6.24 -0.23 22.18
N LYS A 635 -7.30 0.01 22.96
CA LYS A 635 -7.32 1.00 24.05
C LYS A 635 -6.24 0.77 25.11
N LYS A 636 -5.90 -0.50 25.40
CA LYS A 636 -4.86 -0.87 26.38
C LYS A 636 -3.47 -0.68 25.79
N SER A 637 -3.17 -1.24 24.62
CA SER A 637 -1.85 -1.13 24.00
C SER A 637 -1.47 0.34 23.72
N VAL A 638 -2.42 1.17 23.29
CA VAL A 638 -2.21 2.64 23.14
C VAL A 638 -1.94 3.32 24.49
N ALA A 639 -2.64 2.96 25.57
CA ALA A 639 -2.43 3.53 26.90
C ALA A 639 -1.14 3.05 27.58
N GLU A 640 -0.67 1.85 27.26
CA GLU A 640 0.63 1.31 27.70
C GLU A 640 1.78 2.00 26.97
N LEU A 641 1.68 2.20 25.66
CA LEU A 641 2.68 2.94 24.88
C LEU A 641 2.83 4.40 25.35
N ASN A 642 1.71 5.09 25.63
CA ASN A 642 1.70 6.45 26.16
C ASN A 642 2.50 6.57 27.48
N LYS A 643 2.40 5.56 28.37
CA LYS A 643 3.15 5.49 29.63
C LYS A 643 4.65 5.24 29.46
N SER A 644 5.09 4.58 28.39
CA SER A 644 6.53 4.51 28.06
C SER A 644 7.05 5.86 27.51
N SER A 645 6.24 6.58 26.74
CA SER A 645 6.63 7.85 26.11
C SER A 645 6.79 9.05 27.07
N SER A 646 6.35 8.93 28.32
CA SER A 646 6.58 9.96 29.36
C SER A 646 8.03 9.99 29.87
N ASN A 647 8.78 8.88 29.82
CA ASN A 647 10.12 8.83 30.41
C ASN A 647 11.17 9.60 29.57
N HIS A 648 10.95 9.80 28.26
CA HIS A 648 11.85 10.57 27.39
C HIS A 648 11.80 12.10 27.59
N VAL A 649 11.20 12.61 28.66
CA VAL A 649 11.16 14.07 28.93
C VAL A 649 12.53 14.62 29.36
N GLU A 650 13.37 13.81 30.01
CA GLU A 650 14.66 14.26 30.58
C GLU A 650 15.80 14.42 29.54
N LEU A 651 15.68 13.83 28.34
CA LEU A 651 16.73 13.86 27.30
C LEU A 651 17.11 15.28 26.86
N GLY A 652 16.16 16.23 26.87
CA GLY A 652 16.40 17.60 26.42
C GLY A 652 17.30 18.41 27.35
N ASP A 653 17.21 18.19 28.66
CA ASP A 653 18.14 18.78 29.64
C ASP A 653 19.47 18.02 29.68
N LEU A 654 19.42 16.69 29.49
CA LEU A 654 20.63 15.86 29.47
C LEU A 654 21.58 16.28 28.34
N VAL A 655 21.11 16.50 27.11
CA VAL A 655 22.00 16.87 25.99
C VAL A 655 22.66 18.24 26.17
N GLU A 656 21.97 19.23 26.74
CA GLU A 656 22.56 20.56 26.98
C GLU A 656 23.64 20.50 28.07
N ASN A 657 23.41 19.73 29.14
CA ASN A 657 24.41 19.48 30.19
C ASN A 657 25.64 18.73 29.64
N GLU A 658 25.43 17.65 28.88
CA GLU A 658 26.49 16.76 28.37
C GLU A 658 27.37 17.43 27.31
N LEU A 659 26.81 18.37 26.53
CA LEU A 659 27.58 19.23 25.63
C LEU A 659 28.39 20.28 26.41
N ALA A 660 27.84 20.82 27.51
CA ALA A 660 28.55 21.78 28.38
C ALA A 660 29.69 21.12 29.17
N GLU A 661 29.53 19.88 29.63
CA GLU A 661 30.61 19.12 30.28
C GLU A 661 31.75 18.80 29.31
N MET A 662 31.46 18.50 28.05
CA MET A 662 32.48 18.34 27.00
C MET A 662 33.21 19.66 26.70
N ASP A 663 32.48 20.77 26.50
CA ASP A 663 33.09 22.10 26.32
C ASP A 663 34.06 22.42 27.47
N LYS A 664 33.63 22.17 28.72
CA LYS A 664 34.45 22.37 29.93
C LYS A 664 35.67 21.45 29.98
N ALA A 665 35.50 20.14 29.73
CA ALA A 665 36.59 19.17 29.77
C ALA A 665 37.69 19.48 28.75
N ILE A 666 37.31 20.04 27.59
CA ILE A 666 38.21 20.47 26.52
C ILE A 666 38.94 21.78 26.87
N GLU A 667 38.25 22.72 27.53
CA GLU A 667 38.89 23.95 28.04
C GLU A 667 39.93 23.60 29.12
N GLU A 668 39.55 22.81 30.12
CA GLU A 668 40.47 22.33 31.17
C GLU A 668 41.64 21.53 30.58
N ALA A 669 41.41 20.72 29.55
CA ALA A 669 42.48 19.98 28.90
C ALA A 669 43.47 20.92 28.18
N ALA A 670 42.96 21.95 27.50
CA ALA A 670 43.79 22.96 26.83
C ALA A 670 44.63 23.77 27.84
N GLU A 671 44.08 24.12 28.99
CA GLU A 671 44.81 24.78 30.09
C GLU A 671 45.91 23.86 30.65
N LYS A 672 45.57 22.60 30.98
CA LYS A 672 46.54 21.60 31.46
C LYS A 672 47.70 21.37 30.49
N PHE A 673 47.49 21.47 29.18
CA PHE A 673 48.59 21.41 28.20
C PHE A 673 49.56 22.60 28.27
N VAL A 674 49.06 23.81 28.50
CA VAL A 674 49.89 25.01 28.70
C VAL A 674 50.67 24.92 30.01
N ASP A 675 50.02 24.45 31.08
CA ASP A 675 50.67 24.22 32.37
C ASP A 675 51.78 23.17 32.28
N LEU A 676 51.52 22.03 31.61
CA LEU A 676 52.53 20.98 31.38
C LEU A 676 53.71 21.50 30.56
N LEU A 677 53.48 22.31 29.52
CA LEU A 677 54.55 22.93 28.71
C LEU A 677 55.38 23.93 29.53
N SER A 678 54.75 24.70 30.43
CA SER A 678 55.47 25.55 31.38
C SER A 678 56.28 24.72 32.40
N SER A 679 55.75 23.59 32.84
CA SER A 679 56.41 22.69 33.79
C SER A 679 57.57 21.91 33.17
N ALA A 680 57.52 21.58 31.88
CA ALA A 680 58.63 20.93 31.17
C ALA A 680 59.84 21.88 31.11
N ARG A 681 59.61 23.14 30.69
CA ARG A 681 60.60 24.23 30.64
C ARG A 681 61.27 24.56 31.98
N SER A 682 60.75 24.08 33.11
CA SER A 682 61.30 24.28 34.45
C SER A 682 61.87 23.01 35.10
N LYS A 683 61.84 21.86 34.42
CA LYS A 683 62.23 20.54 34.98
C LYS A 683 63.15 19.72 34.08
N ASP A 684 62.97 19.81 32.76
CA ASP A 684 63.82 19.13 31.78
C ASP A 684 64.93 20.07 31.28
N GLU A 685 66.11 19.53 31.02
CA GLU A 685 67.24 20.24 30.41
C GLU A 685 67.73 19.51 29.14
N GLY A 686 68.42 20.24 28.26
CA GLY A 686 69.03 19.68 27.05
C GLY A 686 68.02 19.08 26.06
N ILE A 687 68.40 17.98 25.40
CA ILE A 687 67.62 17.38 24.31
C ILE A 687 66.27 16.83 24.80
N LYS A 688 66.15 16.41 26.08
CA LYS A 688 64.87 15.96 26.66
C LYS A 688 63.86 17.11 26.69
N LEU A 689 64.29 18.33 27.00
CA LEU A 689 63.42 19.51 26.94
C LEU A 689 62.95 19.79 25.50
N GLU A 690 63.87 19.80 24.53
CA GLU A 690 63.53 20.06 23.12
C GLU A 690 62.53 19.03 22.56
N VAL A 691 62.68 17.76 22.96
CA VAL A 691 61.74 16.67 22.65
C VAL A 691 60.37 16.91 23.31
N ASN A 692 60.34 17.15 24.62
CA ASN A 692 59.09 17.31 25.37
C ASN A 692 58.32 18.56 24.93
N GLU A 693 59.01 19.65 24.62
CA GLU A 693 58.41 20.89 24.10
C GLU A 693 57.73 20.66 22.74
N LYS A 694 58.41 20.02 21.78
CA LYS A 694 57.83 19.70 20.46
C LYS A 694 56.58 18.81 20.57
N ILE A 695 56.61 17.81 21.45
CA ILE A 695 55.46 16.93 21.71
C ILE A 695 54.28 17.73 22.28
N LEU A 696 54.53 18.61 23.25
CA LEU A 696 53.49 19.39 23.92
C LEU A 696 52.92 20.51 23.03
N ASP A 697 53.72 21.15 22.18
CA ASP A 697 53.23 22.09 21.18
C ASP A 697 52.31 21.38 20.16
N ALA A 698 52.67 20.18 19.70
CA ALA A 698 51.82 19.38 18.82
C ALA A 698 50.50 18.98 19.49
N CYS A 699 50.53 18.56 20.76
CA CYS A 699 49.32 18.23 21.52
C CYS A 699 48.44 19.47 21.80
N THR A 700 49.08 20.60 22.09
CA THR A 700 48.39 21.90 22.27
C THR A 700 47.73 22.36 20.97
N PHE A 701 48.37 22.13 19.81
CA PHE A 701 47.79 22.41 18.50
C PHE A 701 46.60 21.50 18.20
N LEU A 702 46.72 20.18 18.45
CA LEU A 702 45.60 19.23 18.34
C LEU A 702 44.40 19.66 19.21
N MET A 703 44.62 20.04 20.48
CA MET A 703 43.54 20.48 21.35
C MET A 703 42.88 21.80 20.87
N LYS A 704 43.65 22.73 20.30
CA LYS A 704 43.11 23.94 19.64
C LYS A 704 42.21 23.58 18.44
N CYS A 705 42.60 22.62 17.60
CA CYS A 705 41.78 22.13 16.49
C CYS A 705 40.48 21.46 16.98
N ILE A 706 40.54 20.66 18.05
CA ILE A 706 39.37 19.98 18.63
C ILE A 706 38.38 20.99 19.22
N LYS A 707 38.89 21.98 19.98
CA LYS A 707 38.10 23.10 20.50
C LYS A 707 37.41 23.93 19.41
N LEU A 708 38.04 24.06 18.23
CA LEU A 708 37.39 24.67 17.06
C LEU A 708 36.31 23.76 16.46
N LEU A 709 36.57 22.46 16.31
CA LEU A 709 35.62 21.46 15.82
C LEU A 709 34.35 21.44 16.65
N ILE A 710 34.47 21.40 17.98
CA ILE A 710 33.32 21.35 18.90
C ILE A 710 32.46 22.62 18.77
N ARG A 711 33.08 23.80 18.71
CA ARG A 711 32.36 25.07 18.47
C ARG A 711 31.61 25.07 17.14
N LYS A 712 32.18 24.49 16.08
CA LYS A 712 31.48 24.32 14.79
C LYS A 712 30.37 23.27 14.85
N ALA A 713 30.55 22.18 15.61
CA ALA A 713 29.52 21.16 15.83
C ALA A 713 28.31 21.73 16.56
N LYS A 714 28.54 22.48 17.65
CA LYS A 714 27.50 23.17 18.42
C LYS A 714 26.73 24.18 17.58
N ALA A 715 27.41 25.04 16.82
CA ALA A 715 26.77 26.00 15.92
C ALA A 715 25.93 25.34 14.79
N LEU A 716 26.28 24.12 14.37
CA LEU A 716 25.49 23.30 13.44
C LEU A 716 24.29 22.64 14.15
N GLN A 717 24.46 22.14 15.36
CA GLN A 717 23.36 21.58 16.17
C GLN A 717 22.30 22.67 16.46
N GLU A 718 22.73 23.88 16.82
CA GLU A 718 21.86 25.06 16.99
C GLU A 718 21.09 25.42 15.70
N GLU A 719 21.68 25.20 14.52
CA GLU A 719 21.00 25.38 13.23
C GLU A 719 19.93 24.32 12.98
N ILE A 720 20.28 23.05 13.20
CA ILE A 720 19.38 21.90 13.06
C ILE A 720 18.17 22.06 14.00
N VAL A 721 18.42 22.46 15.25
CA VAL A 721 17.37 22.77 16.23
C VAL A 721 16.54 23.97 15.77
N SER A 722 17.17 25.07 15.34
CA SER A 722 16.45 26.30 14.97
C SER A 722 15.57 26.13 13.74
N ALA A 723 16.05 25.42 12.72
CA ALA A 723 15.29 25.13 11.50
C ALA A 723 14.25 24.01 11.72
N GLY A 724 14.60 22.97 12.49
CA GLY A 724 13.77 21.79 12.68
C GLY A 724 12.70 21.90 13.77
N ARG A 725 12.81 22.85 14.71
CA ARG A 725 11.87 22.93 15.85
C ARG A 725 10.47 23.40 15.47
N GLY A 726 10.33 24.30 14.49
CA GLY A 726 9.07 24.98 14.16
C GLY A 726 8.63 25.93 15.28
N THR A 727 7.36 25.87 15.67
CA THR A 727 6.80 26.60 16.83
C THR A 727 7.08 25.93 18.19
N THR A 728 7.62 24.71 18.18
CA THR A 728 7.81 23.85 19.36
C THR A 728 9.11 24.21 20.12
N SER A 729 9.24 23.82 21.39
CA SER A 729 10.44 24.13 22.18
C SER A 729 11.67 23.31 21.77
N ILE A 730 12.84 23.75 22.25
CA ILE A 730 14.14 23.07 22.04
C ILE A 730 14.14 21.68 22.67
N LYS A 731 13.68 21.56 23.92
CA LYS A 731 13.57 20.28 24.64
C LYS A 731 12.68 19.28 23.90
N GLU A 732 11.55 19.75 23.35
CA GLU A 732 10.65 18.93 22.52
C GLU A 732 11.23 18.61 21.14
N PHE A 733 12.15 19.42 20.59
CA PHE A 733 12.89 19.04 19.38
C PHE A 733 13.88 17.90 19.66
N TYR A 734 14.63 17.96 20.75
CA TYR A 734 15.49 16.85 21.16
C TYR A 734 14.67 15.59 21.51
N LYS A 735 13.56 15.71 22.24
CA LYS A 735 12.63 14.59 22.49
C LYS A 735 12.10 13.94 21.20
N ARG A 736 11.72 14.74 20.19
CA ARG A 736 11.30 14.25 18.85
C ARG A 736 12.41 13.57 18.06
N ASN A 737 13.67 13.74 18.46
CA ASN A 737 14.85 13.18 17.82
C ASN A 737 15.70 12.40 18.85
N SER A 738 15.07 11.55 19.66
CA SER A 738 15.71 10.87 20.81
C SER A 738 17.00 10.14 20.42
N GLN A 739 16.97 9.24 19.43
CA GLN A 739 18.15 8.50 18.94
C GLN A 739 19.30 9.40 18.48
N TRP A 740 18.98 10.56 17.88
CA TRP A 740 20.00 11.54 17.47
C TRP A 740 20.59 12.27 18.69
N THR A 741 19.74 12.60 19.66
CA THR A 741 20.11 13.21 20.94
C THR A 741 20.98 12.28 21.78
N GLU A 742 20.63 11.00 21.86
CA GLU A 742 21.41 9.93 22.50
C GLU A 742 22.77 9.73 21.80
N GLY A 743 22.79 9.76 20.46
CA GLY A 743 24.02 9.74 19.67
C GLY A 743 24.94 10.95 19.92
N LEU A 744 24.37 12.15 20.09
CA LEU A 744 25.11 13.35 20.48
C LEU A 744 25.68 13.23 21.90
N ILE A 745 24.88 12.80 22.88
CA ILE A 745 25.31 12.60 24.28
C ILE A 745 26.47 11.58 24.34
N SER A 746 26.32 10.44 23.67
CA SER A 746 27.33 9.37 23.63
C SER A 746 28.64 9.83 23.00
N ALA A 747 28.58 10.59 21.90
CA ALA A 747 29.75 11.20 21.29
C ALA A 747 30.39 12.27 22.20
N SER A 748 29.58 13.11 22.86
CA SER A 748 30.05 14.14 23.80
C SER A 748 30.89 13.55 24.95
N LYS A 749 30.35 12.51 25.60
CA LYS A 749 31.06 11.73 26.65
C LYS A 749 32.38 11.16 26.16
N SER A 750 32.36 10.59 24.96
CA SER A 750 33.53 9.95 24.36
C SER A 750 34.64 10.97 24.10
N VAL A 751 34.30 12.17 23.58
CA VAL A 751 35.25 13.28 23.38
C VAL A 751 35.78 13.82 24.72
N ALA A 752 34.92 14.04 25.71
CA ALA A 752 35.33 14.51 27.04
C ALA A 752 36.29 13.53 27.74
N LYS A 753 36.04 12.22 27.60
CA LYS A 753 36.94 11.17 28.09
C LYS A 753 38.27 11.15 27.33
N GLY A 754 38.23 11.20 26.00
CA GLY A 754 39.42 11.25 25.15
C GLY A 754 40.34 12.44 25.45
N ALA A 755 39.76 13.60 25.76
CA ALA A 755 40.50 14.79 26.18
C ALA A 755 41.33 14.56 27.46
N ASN A 756 40.71 13.97 28.48
CA ASN A 756 41.39 13.65 29.74
C ASN A 756 42.47 12.56 29.56
N LEU A 757 42.20 11.53 28.74
CA LEU A 757 43.18 10.49 28.40
C LEU A 757 44.40 11.06 27.67
N LEU A 758 44.21 12.03 26.77
CA LEU A 758 45.32 12.70 26.07
C LEU A 758 46.21 13.49 27.03
N VAL A 759 45.61 14.21 27.99
CA VAL A 759 46.35 14.96 29.03
C VAL A 759 47.08 14.00 29.98
N GLU A 760 46.47 12.90 30.38
CA GLU A 760 47.10 11.90 31.25
C GLU A 760 48.31 11.25 30.55
N ALA A 761 48.17 10.84 29.28
CA ALA A 761 49.25 10.26 28.49
C ALA A 761 50.39 11.25 28.24
N ALA A 762 50.09 12.53 28.02
CA ALA A 762 51.11 13.57 27.87
C ALA A 762 51.84 13.89 29.19
N ASN A 763 51.12 13.92 30.32
CA ASN A 763 51.73 14.08 31.63
C ASN A 763 52.69 12.92 31.95
N LYS A 764 52.28 11.66 31.68
CA LYS A 764 53.16 10.48 31.80
C LYS A 764 54.40 10.58 30.91
N ALA A 765 54.25 11.08 29.68
CA ALA A 765 55.36 11.23 28.74
C ALA A 765 56.47 12.19 29.24
N ILE A 766 56.10 13.22 30.01
CA ILE A 766 57.06 14.15 30.63
C ILE A 766 57.68 13.53 31.90
N VAL A 767 56.82 12.99 32.76
CA VAL A 767 57.13 12.60 34.15
C VAL A 767 57.85 11.26 34.25
N SER A 768 57.64 10.33 33.31
CA SER A 768 58.31 9.04 33.33
C SER A 768 59.76 9.13 32.84
N GLU A 769 60.62 8.25 33.35
CA GLU A 769 61.97 8.03 32.83
C GLU A 769 61.98 7.12 31.58
N SER A 770 60.80 6.71 31.08
CA SER A 770 60.69 5.81 29.92
C SER A 770 60.76 6.58 28.61
N THR A 771 61.62 6.13 27.69
CA THR A 771 61.88 6.79 26.39
C THR A 771 60.79 6.54 25.33
N GLN A 772 59.73 5.80 25.65
CA GLN A 772 58.82 5.21 24.66
C GLN A 772 57.36 5.67 24.86
N ASN A 773 57.04 6.84 24.31
CA ASN A 773 55.77 7.55 24.48
C ASN A 773 54.57 6.98 23.68
N PHE A 774 54.39 5.66 23.66
CA PHE A 774 53.36 5.00 22.87
C PHE A 774 51.92 5.22 23.38
N GLU A 775 51.69 5.44 24.68
CA GLU A 775 50.35 5.77 25.21
C GLU A 775 49.79 7.05 24.57
N LEU A 776 50.64 8.07 24.35
CA LEU A 776 50.25 9.34 23.77
C LEU A 776 49.83 9.22 22.29
N ILE A 777 50.50 8.35 21.52
CA ILE A 777 50.11 8.02 20.14
C ILE A 777 48.71 7.40 20.10
N VAL A 778 48.38 6.50 21.05
CA VAL A 778 47.05 5.87 21.12
C VAL A 778 45.99 6.87 21.54
N ALA A 779 46.23 7.67 22.58
CA ALA A 779 45.29 8.69 23.04
C ALA A 779 45.00 9.76 21.97
N ALA A 780 46.00 10.17 21.19
CA ALA A 780 45.84 11.10 20.07
C ALA A 780 44.99 10.53 18.92
N GLN A 781 44.99 9.20 18.74
CA GLN A 781 44.14 8.51 17.76
C GLN A 781 42.72 8.25 18.31
N GLU A 782 42.58 7.92 19.60
CA GLU A 782 41.27 7.71 20.25
C GLU A 782 40.45 9.01 20.26
N ILE A 783 41.03 10.15 20.67
CA ILE A 783 40.33 11.44 20.67
C ILE A 783 39.94 11.91 19.25
N ALA A 784 40.73 11.56 18.23
CA ALA A 784 40.40 11.82 16.82
C ALA A 784 39.21 10.95 16.36
N ALA A 785 39.14 9.69 16.79
CA ALA A 785 37.99 8.83 16.50
C ALA A 785 36.71 9.32 17.20
N CYS A 786 36.78 9.71 18.48
CA CYS A 786 35.65 10.26 19.21
C CYS A 786 35.13 11.57 18.60
N THR A 787 36.02 12.48 18.17
CA THR A 787 35.62 13.73 17.51
C THR A 787 35.06 13.48 16.11
N ALA A 788 35.56 12.50 15.36
CA ALA A 788 34.93 12.06 14.11
C ALA A 788 33.51 11.47 14.34
N GLN A 789 33.30 10.73 15.43
CA GLN A 789 31.97 10.24 15.82
C GLN A 789 31.00 11.39 16.14
N LEU A 790 31.46 12.46 16.82
CA LEU A 790 30.67 13.66 17.07
C LEU A 790 30.29 14.41 15.77
N VAL A 791 31.21 14.45 14.79
CA VAL A 791 30.94 15.00 13.45
C VAL A 791 29.88 14.17 12.72
N ILE A 792 29.97 12.84 12.78
CA ILE A 792 28.98 11.93 12.18
C ILE A 792 27.60 12.13 12.82
N ALA A 793 27.52 12.13 14.16
CA ALA A 793 26.26 12.37 14.89
C ALA A 793 25.65 13.74 14.54
N SER A 794 26.46 14.80 14.52
CA SER A 794 26.01 16.15 14.14
C SER A 794 25.54 16.25 12.68
N LYS A 795 26.07 15.40 11.78
CA LYS A 795 25.72 15.39 10.36
C LYS A 795 24.38 14.72 10.04
N VAL A 796 23.90 13.76 10.85
CA VAL A 796 22.69 12.96 10.55
C VAL A 796 21.44 13.80 10.22
N LYS A 797 21.30 14.96 10.87
CA LYS A 797 20.14 15.87 10.73
C LYS A 797 20.49 17.20 10.04
N ALA A 798 21.70 17.34 9.50
CA ALA A 798 22.18 18.57 8.89
C ALA A 798 21.58 18.79 7.47
N PRO A 799 21.23 20.04 7.09
CA PRO A 799 20.89 20.36 5.70
C PRO A 799 22.08 20.09 4.77
N LYS A 800 21.84 19.51 3.59
CA LYS A 800 22.91 19.17 2.63
C LYS A 800 23.74 20.37 2.16
N GLU A 801 23.13 21.55 2.13
CA GLU A 801 23.74 22.81 1.69
C GLU A 801 24.11 23.75 2.86
N SER A 802 24.14 23.24 4.10
CA SER A 802 24.55 24.05 5.26
C SER A 802 26.02 24.43 5.17
N GLN A 803 26.31 25.74 5.14
CA GLN A 803 27.67 26.27 5.25
C GLN A 803 28.36 25.79 6.54
N LYS A 804 27.61 25.64 7.66
CA LYS A 804 28.17 25.14 8.91
C LYS A 804 28.57 23.67 8.86
N LEU A 805 27.88 22.86 8.05
CA LEU A 805 28.31 21.48 7.76
C LEU A 805 29.63 21.45 6.97
N GLY A 806 29.82 22.40 6.05
CA GLY A 806 31.09 22.61 5.36
C GLY A 806 32.23 22.98 6.33
N ASP A 807 32.00 23.98 7.17
CA ASP A 807 32.96 24.41 8.21
C ASP A 807 33.34 23.28 9.19
N LEU A 808 32.35 22.51 9.66
CA LEU A 808 32.57 21.36 10.55
C LEU A 808 33.38 20.25 9.85
N THR A 809 33.08 19.98 8.57
CA THR A 809 33.81 19.00 7.76
C THR A 809 35.27 19.44 7.55
N LYS A 810 35.54 20.74 7.45
CA LYS A 810 36.92 21.27 7.44
C LYS A 810 37.61 21.05 8.78
N ALA A 811 37.00 21.47 9.89
CA ALA A 811 37.59 21.32 11.23
C ALA A 811 37.89 19.84 11.58
N SER A 812 37.08 18.90 11.10
CA SER A 812 37.34 17.45 11.21
C SER A 812 38.61 16.99 10.49
N ARG A 813 38.95 17.60 9.35
CA ARG A 813 40.21 17.35 8.62
C ARG A 813 41.39 18.00 9.34
N ASP A 814 41.21 19.21 9.84
CA ASP A 814 42.24 19.95 10.59
C ASP A 814 42.65 19.17 11.86
N VAL A 815 41.69 18.60 12.60
CA VAL A 815 41.95 17.67 13.72
C VAL A 815 42.68 16.41 13.27
N SER A 816 42.25 15.79 12.16
CA SER A 816 42.90 14.57 11.63
C SER A 816 44.36 14.82 11.25
N GLN A 817 44.66 16.00 10.66
CA GLN A 817 46.01 16.43 10.33
C GLN A 817 46.85 16.70 11.59
N ALA A 818 46.29 17.39 12.59
CA ALA A 818 46.98 17.64 13.86
C ALA A 818 47.28 16.34 14.63
N THR A 819 46.39 15.35 14.61
CA THR A 819 46.67 14.00 15.13
C THR A 819 47.79 13.32 14.36
N GLY A 820 47.81 13.43 13.02
CA GLY A 820 48.91 12.94 12.19
C GLY A 820 50.25 13.58 12.57
N GLN A 821 50.26 14.89 12.84
CA GLN A 821 51.43 15.63 13.31
C GLN A 821 51.90 15.14 14.69
N VAL A 822 51.02 15.00 15.68
CA VAL A 822 51.37 14.43 17.01
C VAL A 822 51.99 13.04 16.86
N VAL A 823 51.40 12.17 16.04
CA VAL A 823 51.89 10.79 15.84
C VAL A 823 53.24 10.76 15.10
N ALA A 824 53.54 11.73 14.23
CA ALA A 824 54.86 11.90 13.63
C ALA A 824 55.87 12.41 14.67
N THR A 825 55.61 13.57 15.28
CA THR A 825 56.50 14.21 16.26
C THR A 825 56.88 13.28 17.41
N VAL A 826 55.93 12.50 17.97
CA VAL A 826 56.23 11.54 19.04
C VAL A 826 57.14 10.39 18.55
N LYS A 827 57.01 9.93 17.30
CA LYS A 827 57.92 8.91 16.75
C LYS A 827 59.32 9.46 16.50
N ASP A 828 59.41 10.64 15.89
CA ASP A 828 60.68 11.30 15.58
C ASP A 828 61.45 11.62 16.88
N CYS A 829 60.72 12.01 17.93
CA CYS A 829 61.25 12.22 19.27
C CYS A 829 61.71 10.92 19.95
N ASN A 830 60.92 9.84 19.92
CA ASN A 830 61.34 8.55 20.46
C ASN A 830 62.61 8.05 19.74
N GLN A 831 62.70 8.16 18.41
CA GLN A 831 63.91 7.82 17.65
C GLN A 831 65.12 8.68 18.03
N SER A 832 64.91 9.98 18.26
CA SER A 832 65.97 10.90 18.72
C SER A 832 66.48 10.53 20.11
N LEU A 833 65.62 10.03 20.99
CA LEU A 833 66.00 9.52 22.33
C LEU A 833 66.70 8.15 22.25
N GLU A 834 66.26 7.26 21.36
CA GLU A 834 66.90 5.96 21.13
C GLU A 834 68.30 6.10 20.51
N GLN A 835 68.52 7.06 19.61
CA GLN A 835 69.85 7.37 19.05
C GLN A 835 70.86 7.85 20.11
N LEU A 836 70.39 8.54 21.16
CA LEU A 836 71.24 8.94 22.30
C LEU A 836 71.63 7.76 23.21
N GLN A 837 71.04 6.58 23.00
CA GLN A 837 71.38 5.34 23.71
C GLN A 837 72.22 4.37 22.85
N GLU A 838 72.68 4.76 21.65
CA GLU A 838 73.61 3.93 20.88
C GLU A 838 74.93 3.70 21.63
N VAL A 839 75.26 2.43 21.81
CA VAL A 839 76.47 2.01 22.53
C VAL A 839 77.66 2.14 21.60
N ASP A 840 78.70 2.86 22.04
CA ASP A 840 79.94 3.01 21.26
C ASP A 840 80.73 1.69 21.21
N PHE A 841 80.42 0.88 20.19
CA PHE A 841 81.03 -0.42 19.92
C PHE A 841 82.56 -0.35 19.77
N THR A 842 83.16 0.82 19.50
CA THR A 842 84.62 0.95 19.33
C THR A 842 85.39 0.85 20.66
N LYS A 843 84.70 0.98 21.79
CA LYS A 843 85.29 0.96 23.14
C LYS A 843 85.18 -0.39 23.87
N LEU A 844 84.49 -1.37 23.29
CA LEU A 844 84.27 -2.68 23.92
C LEU A 844 85.38 -3.68 23.57
N THR A 845 85.85 -4.45 24.57
CA THR A 845 86.72 -5.60 24.28
C THR A 845 85.92 -6.75 23.66
N SER A 846 86.58 -7.62 22.89
CA SER A 846 85.93 -8.75 22.21
C SER A 846 85.14 -9.68 23.15
N SER A 847 85.54 -9.80 24.42
CA SER A 847 84.76 -10.56 25.41
C SER A 847 83.49 -9.83 25.84
N GLN A 848 83.57 -8.52 26.10
CA GLN A 848 82.42 -7.70 26.49
C GLN A 848 81.40 -7.60 25.35
N ALA A 849 81.87 -7.42 24.11
CA ALA A 849 81.02 -7.40 22.93
C ALA A 849 80.20 -8.70 22.79
N LYS A 850 80.80 -9.86 23.11
CA LYS A 850 80.10 -11.16 23.05
C LYS A 850 79.16 -11.42 24.22
N THR A 851 79.46 -10.91 25.42
CA THR A 851 78.48 -10.88 26.51
C THR A 851 77.27 -10.02 26.12
N MET A 852 77.52 -8.84 25.57
CA MET A 852 76.48 -7.91 25.15
C MET A 852 75.64 -8.43 23.97
N GLU A 853 76.26 -9.11 23.00
CA GLU A 853 75.57 -9.86 21.93
C GLU A 853 74.56 -10.87 22.52
N MET A 854 74.98 -11.63 23.54
CA MET A 854 74.12 -12.62 24.19
C MET A 854 73.02 -11.98 25.06
N GLU A 855 73.31 -10.89 25.75
CA GLU A 855 72.32 -10.09 26.50
C GLU A 855 71.27 -9.47 25.57
N ILE A 856 71.68 -8.95 24.41
CA ILE A 856 70.77 -8.46 23.36
C ILE A 856 69.89 -9.59 22.83
N HIS A 857 70.45 -10.78 22.55
CA HIS A 857 69.65 -11.93 22.13
C HIS A 857 68.62 -12.40 23.17
N VAL A 858 68.98 -12.39 24.46
CA VAL A 858 68.01 -12.63 25.55
C VAL A 858 66.92 -11.55 25.54
N LYS A 859 67.28 -10.28 25.39
CA LYS A 859 66.32 -9.17 25.35
C LYS A 859 65.36 -9.25 24.18
N VAL A 860 65.82 -9.68 22.99
CA VAL A 860 64.97 -9.94 21.82
C VAL A 860 63.94 -11.01 22.14
N LEU A 861 64.34 -12.15 22.72
CA LEU A 861 63.42 -13.24 23.06
C LEU A 861 62.38 -12.83 24.12
N GLU A 862 62.77 -12.06 25.13
CA GLU A 862 61.84 -11.47 26.10
C GLU A 862 60.80 -10.55 25.44
N LEU A 863 61.25 -9.69 24.52
CA LEU A 863 60.38 -8.74 23.80
C LEU A 863 59.43 -9.44 22.82
N GLU A 864 59.88 -10.49 22.13
CA GLU A 864 59.02 -11.33 21.28
C GLU A 864 57.93 -12.04 22.09
N GLN A 865 58.31 -12.62 23.24
CA GLN A 865 57.35 -13.27 24.14
C GLN A 865 56.33 -12.27 24.72
N ALA A 866 56.78 -11.08 25.14
CA ALA A 866 55.93 -10.01 25.62
C ALA A 866 54.97 -9.52 24.52
N LEU A 867 55.45 -9.31 23.29
CA LEU A 867 54.65 -8.91 22.13
C LEU A 867 53.58 -9.96 21.81
N GLN A 868 53.90 -11.25 21.87
CA GLN A 868 52.94 -12.32 21.65
C GLN A 868 51.85 -12.35 22.75
N MET A 869 52.23 -12.18 24.01
CA MET A 869 51.27 -12.07 25.13
C MET A 869 50.36 -10.85 25.01
N GLN A 870 50.87 -9.68 24.62
CA GLN A 870 50.04 -8.47 24.45
C GLN A 870 49.10 -8.58 23.24
N ARG A 871 49.54 -9.22 22.14
CA ARG A 871 48.67 -9.54 21.00
C ARG A 871 47.51 -10.47 21.40
N LEU A 872 47.77 -11.48 22.22
CA LEU A 872 46.73 -12.37 22.78
C LEU A 872 45.75 -11.62 23.68
N LYS A 873 46.24 -10.76 24.59
CA LYS A 873 45.40 -9.90 25.42
C LYS A 873 44.51 -8.99 24.57
N LEU A 874 45.07 -8.27 23.59
CA LEU A 874 44.31 -7.39 22.69
C LEU A 874 43.24 -8.14 21.89
N ALA A 875 43.55 -9.33 21.39
CA ALA A 875 42.59 -10.17 20.67
C ALA A 875 41.43 -10.62 21.57
N SER A 876 41.71 -11.05 22.81
CA SER A 876 40.68 -11.45 23.78
C SER A 876 39.81 -10.28 24.26
N PHE A 877 40.39 -9.08 24.43
CA PHE A 877 39.64 -7.86 24.76
C PHE A 877 38.69 -7.46 23.63
N ARG A 878 39.19 -7.41 22.39
CA ARG A 878 38.35 -7.14 21.20
C ARG A 878 37.22 -8.15 21.06
N ARG A 879 37.49 -9.44 21.28
CA ARG A 879 36.45 -10.48 21.23
C ARG A 879 35.33 -10.23 22.26
N LYS A 880 35.66 -9.84 23.49
CA LYS A 880 34.64 -9.47 24.49
C LYS A 880 33.86 -8.22 24.09
N HIS A 881 34.53 -7.19 23.57
CA HIS A 881 33.83 -5.96 23.17
C HIS A 881 32.77 -6.21 22.08
N TYR A 882 33.09 -7.03 21.07
CA TYR A 882 32.13 -7.44 20.04
C TYR A 882 31.04 -8.41 20.53
N GLN A 883 31.21 -9.08 21.68
CA GLN A 883 30.14 -9.90 22.29
C GLN A 883 29.20 -9.07 23.18
N ASN A 884 29.59 -7.85 23.53
CA ASN A 884 28.84 -6.93 24.39
C ASN A 884 28.28 -5.72 23.57
N SER A 885 28.04 -5.91 22.28
CA SER A 885 27.47 -4.88 21.38
C SER A 885 26.30 -5.40 20.51
N ASP A 886 25.87 -6.65 20.74
CA ASP A 886 24.65 -7.26 20.20
C ASP A 886 23.54 -7.40 21.29
N ASP A 887 23.80 -6.90 22.51
CA ASP A 887 22.87 -6.77 23.67
C ASP A 887 22.54 -5.27 23.90
#